data_AF-A0A8H9YNM5-F1
#
_entry.id   AF-A0A8H9YNM5-F1
#
_cell.length_a   1.000
_cell.length_b   1.000
_cell.length_c   1.000
_cell.angle_alpha   90.00
_cell.angle_beta   90.00
_cell.angle_gamma   90.00
#
_symmetry.space_group_name_H-M   'P 1'
#
loop_
_entity.id
_entity.type
_entity.pdbx_description
1 polymer ?
#
loop_
_entity_poly.entity_id
_entity_poly.type
_entity_poly.pdbx_seq_one_letter_code
_entity_poly.pdbx_strand_id
1 'polypeptide(L)'
;MSMISYLVSSFEKQTITNLVRECFGYDFPDIFEKAQVDYIFNYLNNLPGGKKAKSVLLEYNYVDKDYLEDFSRYYVKRFGNDGHKCARLHFFSREVDHRRVTEILEGGKGARAKMAELNKAYLGFMVIKPLPRTFIGKTCLIVLPDATTSAKTKKRLAREYRVDLFGIPLSVRSIAFQEQDKVVAACATTAIWTALHSLPWRESRSIPSCSEITINALNHVEGSANSFPSKQLTHKQILRSLDVEGVRYHAESMEKPVAEEFLASVVAHINSGLPMILTGEVFTREESGDFEGQGGHAISIVGYKVDQDEQVLYVHDDRLGPFARAKLVQLEDYTLTGTSDIKGQTWALGLQKMKSKTKWEKPHELIVPLSSIVPSDKKARLPFYYVYETCNLIVEEAKRELNVQHSEVKALTYDIQLKDISSIRQEIIEHVADRKVYEDGSRLQVDHIDYAKWMSDKQKFLTTSYARLQWSAAFSYQGTLLFTLFIDASDIPQGNAVSAIYVQNIKLAELVLKGFRGKDPDKIEHNTGHFYQSFLRRLNKVSDIRESHLNETYGTPRAPKKLRLTEFEGGSIKLNNTLQTYYEPRGDQLLTVFQRFALKQVPNLIWAISLDGDLLIAEEHDGNGHPSITGFKPARIAGEIKHTDEGFVPPDSRAWLYINSKSGRYSSDYFNTKELLENAKKRFELYFPERFHIEEQVF
;
A
#
# COMPACT_ATOMS: atom_id res chain seq x y z
N MET A 1 51.40 9.45 10.39
CA MET A 1 50.58 10.62 10.79
C MET A 1 49.71 10.20 11.95
N SER A 2 49.65 11.01 13.01
CA SER A 2 48.74 10.81 14.15
C SER A 2 47.33 10.55 13.63
N MET A 3 46.79 9.35 13.85
CA MET A 3 45.43 9.02 13.41
C MET A 3 44.44 9.66 14.38
N ILE A 4 44.04 10.90 14.09
CA ILE A 4 42.82 11.46 14.69
C ILE A 4 41.67 10.54 14.25
N SER A 5 41.12 9.76 15.18
CA SER A 5 40.06 8.80 14.86
C SER A 5 38.73 9.50 14.53
N TYR A 6 38.45 10.63 15.20
CA TYR A 6 37.29 11.48 14.96
C TYR A 6 37.50 12.89 15.52
N LEU A 7 36.75 13.87 15.00
CA LEU A 7 36.63 15.21 15.58
C LEU A 7 35.19 15.46 16.00
N VAL A 8 34.98 16.22 17.07
CA VAL A 8 33.64 16.66 17.48
C VAL A 8 33.66 18.14 17.79
N SER A 9 32.64 18.87 17.32
CA SER A 9 32.57 20.33 17.46
C SER A 9 31.12 20.82 17.52
N SER A 10 30.92 22.10 17.85
CA SER A 10 29.64 22.77 17.77
C SER A 10 29.14 22.81 16.32
N PHE A 11 27.83 22.71 16.15
CA PHE A 11 27.22 22.81 14.83
C PHE A 11 27.12 24.28 14.39
N GLU A 12 28.10 24.71 13.60
CA GLU A 12 28.18 26.04 12.98
C GLU A 12 28.54 25.90 11.50
N LYS A 13 28.17 26.90 10.68
CA LYS A 13 28.42 26.85 9.23
C LYS A 13 29.92 26.75 8.94
N GLN A 14 30.73 27.57 9.62
CA GLN A 14 32.19 27.55 9.53
C GLN A 14 32.77 26.20 9.94
N THR A 15 32.19 25.55 10.95
CA THR A 15 32.62 24.22 11.39
C THR A 15 32.43 23.17 10.29
N ILE A 16 31.29 23.15 9.60
CA ILE A 16 31.06 22.20 8.49
C ILE A 16 32.13 22.40 7.42
N THR A 17 32.38 23.64 7.00
CA THR A 17 33.40 23.97 6.01
C THR A 17 34.80 23.53 6.45
N ASN A 18 35.19 23.81 7.69
CA ASN A 18 36.51 23.47 8.20
C ASN A 18 36.68 21.95 8.35
N LEU A 19 35.65 21.22 8.79
CA LEU A 19 35.71 19.77 8.87
C LEU A 19 35.86 19.12 7.49
N VAL A 20 35.23 19.69 6.44
CA VAL A 20 35.44 19.20 5.07
C VAL A 20 36.87 19.50 4.58
N ARG A 21 37.40 20.71 4.85
CA ARG A 21 38.78 21.08 4.52
C ARG A 21 39.80 20.19 5.22
N GLU A 22 39.57 19.85 6.48
CA GLU A 22 40.46 18.95 7.23
C GLU A 22 40.55 17.54 6.61
N CYS A 23 39.49 17.09 5.94
CA CYS A 23 39.47 15.78 5.30
C CYS A 23 40.30 15.70 4.01
N PHE A 24 40.36 16.79 3.23
CA PHE A 24 40.86 16.74 1.85
C PHE A 24 41.83 17.88 1.46
N GLY A 25 42.07 18.85 2.35
CA GLY A 25 42.98 19.97 2.15
C GLY A 25 42.30 21.32 1.91
N TYR A 26 43.11 22.38 1.82
CA TYR A 26 42.67 23.77 1.67
C TYR A 26 42.52 24.22 0.21
N ASP A 27 42.93 23.40 -0.76
CA ASP A 27 42.82 23.68 -2.20
C ASP A 27 41.39 23.50 -2.76
N PHE A 28 40.41 23.29 -1.87
CA PHE A 28 39.02 23.14 -2.25
C PHE A 28 38.37 24.50 -2.56
N PRO A 29 37.57 24.61 -3.65
CA PRO A 29 36.80 25.82 -3.98
C PRO A 29 35.89 26.22 -2.82
N ASP A 30 35.37 27.45 -2.82
CA ASP A 30 34.66 28.03 -1.67
C ASP A 30 33.46 27.18 -1.19
N ILE A 31 33.74 26.23 -0.30
CA ILE A 31 32.78 25.31 0.34
C ILE A 31 31.74 26.12 1.11
N PHE A 32 32.13 27.27 1.64
CA PHE A 32 31.27 28.12 2.45
C PHE A 32 30.16 28.77 1.60
N GLU A 33 30.42 29.04 0.32
CA GLU A 33 29.45 29.64 -0.61
C GLU A 33 28.56 28.62 -1.33
N LYS A 34 28.79 27.32 -1.10
CA LYS A 34 28.03 26.27 -1.79
C LYS A 34 26.57 26.22 -1.32
N ALA A 35 25.63 26.39 -2.25
CA ALA A 35 24.19 26.41 -1.99
C ALA A 35 23.68 25.18 -1.21
N GLN A 36 24.20 23.98 -1.49
CA GLN A 36 23.81 22.77 -0.77
C GLN A 36 24.30 22.75 0.69
N VAL A 37 25.47 23.33 0.98
CA VAL A 37 25.98 23.46 2.36
C VAL A 37 25.09 24.43 3.13
N ASP A 38 24.74 25.56 2.52
CA ASP A 38 23.79 26.53 3.08
C ASP A 38 22.42 25.90 3.34
N TYR A 39 21.92 25.13 2.39
CA TYR A 39 20.64 24.44 2.52
C TYR A 39 20.67 23.44 3.68
N ILE A 40 21.67 22.56 3.76
CA ILE A 40 21.80 21.56 4.82
C ILE A 40 21.98 22.23 6.19
N PHE A 41 22.80 23.28 6.27
CA PHE A 41 22.97 24.06 7.49
C PHE A 41 21.63 24.64 7.96
N ASN A 42 20.91 25.32 7.07
CA ASN A 42 19.62 25.92 7.38
C ASN A 42 18.56 24.87 7.73
N TYR A 43 18.54 23.73 7.03
CA TYR A 43 17.61 22.62 7.30
C TYR A 43 17.78 22.09 8.73
N LEU A 44 19.02 21.80 9.14
CA LEU A 44 19.34 21.27 10.47
C LEU A 44 19.21 22.33 11.58
N ASN A 45 19.53 23.59 11.31
CA ASN A 45 19.44 24.68 12.29
C ASN A 45 17.98 25.09 12.57
N ASN A 46 17.10 24.97 11.58
CA ASN A 46 15.69 25.37 11.69
C ASN A 46 14.73 24.23 12.07
N LEU A 47 15.23 23.04 12.45
CA LEU A 47 14.38 21.94 12.90
C LEU A 47 13.48 22.36 14.09
N PRO A 48 12.17 22.00 14.07
CA PRO A 48 11.22 22.39 15.11
C PRO A 48 11.38 21.54 16.39
N GLY A 49 10.66 21.93 17.46
CA GLY A 49 10.53 21.11 18.67
C GLY A 49 11.83 20.87 19.45
N GLY A 50 12.76 21.83 19.42
CA GLY A 50 14.05 21.71 20.11
C GLY A 50 15.05 20.74 19.46
N LYS A 51 14.74 20.22 18.26
CA LYS A 51 15.60 19.27 17.54
C LYS A 51 16.65 19.92 16.64
N LYS A 52 16.95 21.22 16.80
CA LYS A 52 18.02 21.88 16.03
C LYS A 52 19.36 21.17 16.28
N ALA A 53 20.19 21.06 15.24
CA ALA A 53 21.54 20.53 15.40
C ALA A 53 22.36 21.43 16.36
N LYS A 54 23.10 20.79 17.25
CA LYS A 54 23.96 21.43 18.25
C LYS A 54 25.42 21.01 18.12
N SER A 55 25.66 19.78 17.69
CA SER A 55 27.01 19.28 17.46
C SER A 55 27.10 18.49 16.15
N VAL A 56 28.33 18.42 15.65
CA VAL A 56 28.72 17.61 14.52
C VAL A 56 29.95 16.78 14.89
N LEU A 57 29.94 15.50 14.53
CA LEU A 57 31.06 14.58 14.68
C LEU A 57 31.55 14.13 13.31
N LEU A 58 32.85 14.24 13.07
CA LEU A 58 33.52 13.79 11.87
C LEU A 58 34.15 12.40 12.08
N GLU A 59 33.64 11.41 11.35
CA GLU A 59 34.21 10.06 11.21
C GLU A 59 35.18 10.06 10.01
N TYR A 60 36.47 9.82 10.27
CA TYR A 60 37.49 9.71 9.22
C TYR A 60 37.57 8.31 8.61
N ASN A 61 38.16 8.23 7.41
CA ASN A 61 38.49 6.97 6.74
C ASN A 61 37.27 6.06 6.51
N TYR A 62 36.13 6.66 6.19
CA TYR A 62 34.90 5.95 5.88
C TYR A 62 34.92 5.41 4.44
N VAL A 63 34.43 4.18 4.22
CA VAL A 63 34.25 3.62 2.88
C VAL A 63 32.76 3.63 2.53
N ASP A 64 32.38 4.57 1.67
CA ASP A 64 31.02 4.64 1.15
C ASP A 64 30.85 3.67 -0.02
N LYS A 65 29.77 2.88 0.01
CA LYS A 65 29.49 1.89 -1.03
C LYS A 65 29.29 2.56 -2.40
N ASP A 66 28.49 3.63 -2.44
CA ASP A 66 28.09 4.27 -3.69
C ASP A 66 29.31 4.97 -4.32
N TYR A 67 30.08 5.72 -3.53
CA TYR A 67 31.30 6.36 -4.01
C TYR A 67 32.42 5.38 -4.36
N LEU A 68 32.60 4.28 -3.63
CA LEU A 68 33.61 3.28 -3.96
C LEU A 68 33.39 2.69 -5.36
N GLU A 69 32.13 2.46 -5.72
CA GLU A 69 31.75 1.98 -7.04
C GLU A 69 31.98 3.05 -8.12
N ASP A 70 31.60 4.31 -7.84
CA ASP A 70 31.86 5.43 -8.75
C ASP A 70 33.38 5.64 -8.96
N PHE A 71 34.16 5.50 -7.89
CA PHE A 71 35.62 5.58 -7.90
C PHE A 71 36.24 4.46 -8.74
N SER A 72 35.82 3.21 -8.54
CA SER A 72 36.39 2.06 -9.25
C SER A 72 36.14 2.12 -10.76
N ARG A 73 34.98 2.66 -11.18
CA ARG A 73 34.61 2.73 -12.59
C ARG A 73 35.28 3.89 -13.32
N TYR A 74 35.46 5.03 -12.65
CA TYR A 74 35.95 6.25 -13.28
C TYR A 74 37.23 6.79 -12.65
N TYR A 75 37.18 7.19 -11.37
CA TYR A 75 38.26 7.99 -10.76
C TYR A 75 39.57 7.23 -10.52
N VAL A 76 39.54 5.90 -10.39
CA VAL A 76 40.77 5.09 -10.21
C VAL A 76 41.75 5.25 -11.38
N LYS A 77 41.25 5.59 -12.57
CA LYS A 77 42.05 5.80 -13.78
C LYS A 77 42.67 7.20 -13.86
N ARG A 78 42.32 8.12 -12.94
CA ARG A 78 42.84 9.49 -12.91
C ARG A 78 44.23 9.49 -12.25
N PHE A 79 45.19 10.16 -12.90
CA PHE A 79 46.57 10.29 -12.43
C PHE A 79 46.67 10.90 -11.01
N GLY A 80 45.95 11.99 -10.76
CA GLY A 80 45.77 12.58 -9.42
C GLY A 80 44.41 12.23 -8.85
N ASN A 81 44.22 10.98 -8.41
CA ASN A 81 43.00 10.59 -7.72
C ASN A 81 43.16 10.83 -6.22
N ASP A 82 42.15 11.47 -5.60
CA ASP A 82 42.12 11.81 -4.18
C ASP A 82 41.71 10.60 -3.29
N GLY A 83 41.82 9.38 -3.85
CA GLY A 83 41.49 8.11 -3.21
C GLY A 83 40.00 7.77 -3.15
N HIS A 84 39.72 6.59 -2.59
CA HIS A 84 38.36 6.04 -2.40
C HIS A 84 37.81 6.28 -0.98
N LYS A 85 38.64 6.75 -0.06
CA LYS A 85 38.24 6.95 1.34
C LYS A 85 37.48 8.27 1.46
N CYS A 86 36.24 8.16 1.93
CA CYS A 86 35.39 9.26 2.29
C CYS A 86 35.59 9.65 3.76
N ALA A 87 34.89 10.70 4.16
CA ALA A 87 34.59 10.96 5.55
C ALA A 87 33.07 11.01 5.76
N ARG A 88 32.62 10.99 7.01
CA ARG A 88 31.19 11.13 7.33
C ARG A 88 30.98 12.10 8.48
N LEU A 89 30.11 13.09 8.25
CA LEU A 89 29.62 13.99 9.29
C LEU A 89 28.35 13.40 9.90
N HIS A 90 28.30 13.34 11.24
CA HIS A 90 27.15 12.92 12.04
C HIS A 90 26.61 14.12 12.79
N PHE A 91 25.29 14.35 12.71
CA PHE A 91 24.65 15.51 13.32
C PHE A 91 23.80 15.10 14.52
N PHE A 92 23.84 15.91 15.58
CA PHE A 92 23.08 15.63 16.81
C PHE A 92 22.34 16.87 17.32
N SER A 93 21.14 16.68 17.88
CA SER A 93 20.34 17.75 18.50
C SER A 93 20.74 18.09 19.93
N ARG A 94 21.81 17.46 20.42
CA ARG A 94 22.37 17.66 21.76
C ARG A 94 23.86 17.93 21.60
N GLU A 95 24.43 18.65 22.54
CA GLU A 95 25.89 18.75 22.67
C GLU A 95 26.49 17.36 22.85
N VAL A 96 27.51 17.08 22.04
CA VAL A 96 28.31 15.86 22.08
C VAL A 96 29.76 16.34 22.10
N ASP A 97 30.55 15.78 23.00
CA ASP A 97 31.97 16.05 23.15
C ASP A 97 32.77 14.73 23.22
N HIS A 98 34.09 14.83 23.23
CA HIS A 98 34.97 13.66 23.30
C HIS A 98 34.72 12.84 24.56
N ARG A 99 34.51 13.49 25.71
CA ARG A 99 34.26 12.81 26.98
C ARG A 99 33.04 11.90 26.88
N ARG A 100 31.93 12.39 26.34
CA ARG A 100 30.70 11.62 26.21
C ARG A 100 30.84 10.41 25.29
N VAL A 101 31.59 10.55 24.19
CA VAL A 101 31.88 9.44 23.28
C VAL A 101 32.78 8.41 23.98
N THR A 102 33.86 8.84 24.63
CA THR A 102 34.77 7.96 25.39
C THR A 102 34.03 7.16 26.46
N GLU A 103 33.17 7.80 27.26
CA GLU A 103 32.37 7.13 28.30
C GLU A 103 31.41 6.06 27.74
N ILE A 104 30.98 6.19 26.48
CA ILE A 104 30.18 5.16 25.80
C ILE A 104 31.08 3.99 25.39
N LEU A 105 32.24 4.29 24.81
CA LEU A 105 33.19 3.30 24.28
C LEU A 105 33.88 2.48 25.38
N GLU A 106 34.06 3.04 26.58
CA GLU A 106 34.58 2.31 27.75
C GLU A 106 33.63 1.19 28.24
N GLY A 107 32.37 1.16 27.80
CA GLY A 107 31.45 0.04 28.02
C GLY A 107 30.99 -0.17 29.48
N GLY A 108 31.21 0.81 30.36
CA GLY A 108 30.85 0.73 31.79
C GLY A 108 29.35 0.82 32.13
N LYS A 109 29.03 0.85 33.43
CA LYS A 109 27.64 0.97 33.93
C LYS A 109 26.99 2.25 33.37
N GLY A 110 25.93 2.09 32.58
CA GLY A 110 25.20 3.20 31.95
C GLY A 110 25.58 3.50 30.49
N ALA A 111 26.60 2.84 29.92
CA ALA A 111 26.97 3.02 28.51
C ALA A 111 25.78 2.78 27.57
N ARG A 112 24.99 1.72 27.80
CA ARG A 112 23.78 1.41 27.01
C ARG A 112 22.73 2.51 27.05
N ALA A 113 22.52 3.14 28.20
CA ALA A 113 21.60 4.27 28.33
C ALA A 113 22.15 5.50 27.57
N LYS A 114 23.45 5.79 27.69
CA LYS A 114 24.10 6.88 26.96
C LYS A 114 24.05 6.67 25.43
N MET A 115 24.21 5.44 24.95
CA MET A 115 24.01 5.08 23.54
C MET A 115 22.57 5.34 23.08
N ALA A 116 21.57 4.91 23.85
CA ALA A 116 20.18 5.13 23.52
C ALA A 116 19.83 6.63 23.48
N GLU A 117 20.37 7.42 24.42
CA GLU A 117 20.23 8.87 24.41
C GLU A 117 20.91 9.53 23.21
N LEU A 118 22.09 9.04 22.82
CA LEU A 118 22.81 9.53 21.64
C LEU A 118 22.02 9.24 20.36
N ASN A 119 21.49 8.03 20.22
CA ASN A 119 20.62 7.65 19.10
C ASN A 119 19.33 8.49 19.06
N LYS A 120 18.70 8.76 20.21
CA LYS A 120 17.52 9.64 20.29
C LYS A 120 17.82 11.08 19.84
N ALA A 121 19.04 11.55 20.02
CA ALA A 121 19.51 12.86 19.59
C ALA A 121 20.05 12.87 18.16
N TYR A 122 20.13 11.73 17.47
CA TYR A 122 20.74 11.62 16.16
C TYR A 122 19.84 12.22 15.08
N LEU A 123 20.42 13.14 14.29
CA LEU A 123 19.72 13.87 13.22
C LEU A 123 20.09 13.35 11.83
N GLY A 124 21.04 12.42 11.74
CA GLY A 124 21.47 11.80 10.48
C GLY A 124 22.94 12.07 10.15
N PHE A 125 23.30 11.82 8.90
CA PHE A 125 24.67 11.95 8.41
C PHE A 125 24.76 12.54 7.01
N MET A 126 25.95 13.01 6.67
CA MET A 126 26.38 13.41 5.33
C MET A 126 27.74 12.78 5.04
N VAL A 127 27.82 11.96 3.99
CA VAL A 127 29.10 11.45 3.47
C VAL A 127 29.79 12.56 2.70
N ILE A 128 31.10 12.71 2.89
CA ILE A 128 31.95 13.63 2.17
C ILE A 128 32.89 12.83 1.26
N LYS A 129 32.70 12.98 -0.04
CA LYS A 129 33.53 12.38 -1.09
C LYS A 129 34.82 13.20 -1.26
N PRO A 130 35.97 12.56 -1.52
CA PRO A 130 37.22 13.24 -1.87
C PRO A 130 37.14 13.79 -3.31
N LEU A 131 36.26 14.77 -3.53
CA LEU A 131 36.04 15.38 -4.85
C LEU A 131 35.97 16.90 -4.71
N PRO A 132 36.68 17.68 -5.53
CA PRO A 132 36.85 19.12 -5.29
C PRO A 132 35.55 19.94 -5.35
N ARG A 133 34.61 19.58 -6.23
CA ARG A 133 33.39 20.37 -6.46
C ARG A 133 32.12 19.70 -5.95
N THR A 134 32.03 18.39 -6.11
CA THR A 134 30.82 17.57 -5.90
C THR A 134 31.01 16.64 -4.69
N PHE A 135 31.45 17.20 -3.57
CA PHE A 135 31.87 16.42 -2.40
C PHE A 135 30.70 15.86 -1.58
N ILE A 136 29.45 16.32 -1.76
CA ILE A 136 28.33 15.84 -0.94
C ILE A 136 27.87 14.48 -1.48
N GLY A 137 28.23 13.42 -0.77
CA GLY A 137 27.79 12.05 -1.05
C GLY A 137 26.45 11.73 -0.41
N LYS A 138 26.23 10.43 -0.18
CA LYS A 138 25.02 9.92 0.46
C LYS A 138 24.75 10.62 1.79
N THR A 139 23.62 11.29 1.85
CA THR A 139 23.18 12.13 2.96
C THR A 139 21.78 11.70 3.37
N CYS A 140 21.62 11.33 4.64
CA CYS A 140 20.33 10.95 5.21
C CYS A 140 20.10 11.81 6.44
N LEU A 141 19.17 12.76 6.35
CA LEU A 141 18.84 13.69 7.44
C LEU A 141 17.42 13.43 7.92
N ILE A 142 17.18 13.68 9.21
CA ILE A 142 15.87 13.51 9.81
C ILE A 142 14.79 14.24 9.01
N VAL A 143 13.70 13.54 8.67
CA VAL A 143 12.55 14.17 8.01
C VAL A 143 11.83 15.06 9.02
N LEU A 144 11.54 16.30 8.61
CA LEU A 144 10.67 17.19 9.39
C LEU A 144 9.36 16.47 9.76
N PRO A 145 8.87 16.56 11.01
CA PRO A 145 7.61 15.92 11.38
C PRO A 145 6.45 16.43 10.51
N ASP A 146 5.60 15.50 10.09
CA ASP A 146 4.32 15.85 9.48
C ASP A 146 3.31 16.13 10.59
N ALA A 147 2.44 17.13 10.38
CA ALA A 147 1.44 17.47 11.38
C ALA A 147 0.45 16.30 11.49
N THR A 148 0.24 15.80 12.70
CA THR A 148 -0.82 14.82 13.00
C THR A 148 -2.17 15.51 12.95
N THR A 149 -2.65 15.81 11.75
CA THR A 149 -4.02 16.30 11.52
C THR A 149 -4.83 15.18 10.89
N SER A 150 -6.12 15.09 11.25
CA SER A 150 -7.06 14.10 10.70
C SER A 150 -7.18 14.20 9.17
N ALA A 151 -6.98 15.40 8.62
CA ALA A 151 -7.08 15.67 7.18
C ALA A 151 -5.90 15.16 6.34
N LYS A 152 -4.82 14.60 6.94
CA LYS A 152 -3.62 14.07 6.23
C LYS A 152 -3.13 14.99 5.09
N THR A 153 -3.13 16.29 5.36
CA THR A 153 -2.76 17.36 4.41
C THR A 153 -1.28 17.35 4.03
N LYS A 154 -0.47 16.46 4.61
CA LYS A 154 0.98 16.49 4.44
C LYS A 154 1.56 15.10 4.65
N LYS A 155 2.45 14.69 3.75
CA LYS A 155 3.21 13.45 3.87
C LYS A 155 4.56 13.56 3.22
N ARG A 156 5.59 13.03 3.86
CA ARG A 156 6.91 12.80 3.27
C ARG A 156 7.32 11.35 3.39
N LEU A 157 7.88 10.81 2.31
CA LEU A 157 8.46 9.48 2.30
C LEU A 157 9.67 9.44 3.23
N ALA A 158 9.81 8.34 3.95
CA ALA A 158 10.94 8.09 4.82
C ALA A 158 11.07 6.60 5.12
N ARG A 159 12.30 6.10 5.12
CA ARG A 159 12.69 4.76 5.57
C ARG A 159 13.78 4.85 6.63
N GLU A 160 13.94 3.78 7.39
CA GLU A 160 15.02 3.70 8.38
C GLU A 160 16.37 3.44 7.68
N TYR A 161 17.35 4.29 7.97
CA TYR A 161 18.76 4.09 7.67
C TYR A 161 19.49 3.83 8.98
N ARG A 162 20.17 2.68 9.06
CA ARG A 162 21.00 2.30 10.20
C ARG A 162 22.47 2.57 9.87
N VAL A 163 23.17 3.21 10.79
CA VAL A 163 24.61 3.44 10.72
C VAL A 163 25.27 2.96 12.00
N ASP A 164 26.52 2.56 11.88
CA ASP A 164 27.37 2.18 12.99
C ASP A 164 28.41 3.28 13.18
N LEU A 165 28.48 3.86 14.37
CA LEU A 165 29.51 4.83 14.74
C LEU A 165 30.36 4.22 15.85
N PHE A 166 31.51 3.63 15.49
CA PHE A 166 32.42 2.97 16.42
C PHE A 166 31.76 1.85 17.25
N GLY A 167 30.84 1.08 16.66
CA GLY A 167 30.02 0.08 17.35
C GLY A 167 28.74 0.63 18.00
N ILE A 168 28.50 1.95 17.95
CA ILE A 168 27.28 2.57 18.45
C ILE A 168 26.19 2.50 17.38
N PRO A 169 25.08 1.77 17.60
CA PRO A 169 24.01 1.68 16.63
C PRO A 169 23.21 2.99 16.61
N LEU A 170 23.23 3.68 15.48
CA LEU A 170 22.47 4.89 15.23
C LEU A 170 21.46 4.65 14.08
N SER A 171 20.32 5.33 14.14
CA SER A 171 19.25 5.18 13.17
C SER A 171 18.59 6.52 12.86
N VAL A 172 18.35 6.81 11.59
CA VAL A 172 17.60 7.99 11.15
C VAL A 172 16.52 7.58 10.15
N ARG A 173 15.33 8.17 10.25
CA ARG A 173 14.30 8.06 9.21
C ARG A 173 14.49 9.18 8.19
N SER A 174 14.79 8.81 6.95
CA SER A 174 15.11 9.73 5.83
C SER A 174 14.75 9.08 4.50
N ILE A 175 14.93 9.81 3.40
CA ILE A 175 15.29 9.26 2.08
C ILE A 175 16.72 9.71 1.80
N ALA A 176 17.52 8.86 1.15
CA ALA A 176 18.89 9.23 0.82
C ALA A 176 18.90 10.34 -0.26
N PHE A 177 19.77 11.32 -0.05
CA PHE A 177 20.08 12.40 -0.98
C PHE A 177 21.56 12.33 -1.34
N GLN A 178 21.92 12.82 -2.52
CA GLN A 178 23.32 13.10 -2.86
C GLN A 178 23.38 14.24 -3.87
N GLU A 179 24.52 14.90 -3.93
CA GLU A 179 24.80 15.89 -4.96
C GLU A 179 25.18 15.20 -6.29
N GLN A 180 24.77 15.81 -7.40
CA GLN A 180 25.14 15.37 -8.73
C GLN A 180 26.66 15.42 -8.91
N ASP A 181 27.23 14.36 -9.45
CA ASP A 181 28.54 14.42 -10.06
C ASP A 181 28.46 14.57 -11.58
N LYS A 182 28.67 15.77 -12.13
CA LYS A 182 28.56 16.03 -13.59
C LYS A 182 29.46 15.15 -14.47
N VAL A 183 30.39 14.39 -13.89
CA VAL A 183 31.28 13.47 -14.61
C VAL A 183 30.68 12.06 -14.72
N VAL A 184 30.03 11.59 -13.65
CA VAL A 184 29.59 10.19 -13.50
C VAL A 184 28.06 10.04 -13.42
N ALA A 185 27.35 11.12 -13.08
CA ALA A 185 25.91 11.14 -12.84
C ALA A 185 25.26 12.35 -13.52
N ALA A 186 24.26 12.13 -14.37
CA ALA A 186 23.35 13.19 -14.77
C ALA A 186 22.34 13.48 -13.64
N CYS A 187 21.64 14.61 -13.68
CA CYS A 187 20.57 14.91 -12.73
C CYS A 187 19.50 13.81 -12.70
N ALA A 188 19.17 13.27 -13.87
CA ALA A 188 18.29 12.12 -14.04
C ALA A 188 18.80 10.86 -13.31
N THR A 189 20.11 10.61 -13.28
CA THR A 189 20.72 9.51 -12.52
C THR A 189 20.45 9.67 -11.02
N THR A 190 20.69 10.88 -10.48
CA THR A 190 20.45 11.17 -9.05
C THR A 190 18.97 11.07 -8.68
N ALA A 191 18.08 11.49 -9.58
CA ALA A 191 16.64 11.35 -9.42
C ALA A 191 16.22 9.86 -9.41
N ILE A 192 16.69 9.05 -10.36
CA ILE A 192 16.44 7.59 -10.34
C ILE A 192 16.95 6.97 -9.04
N TRP A 193 18.18 7.28 -8.64
CA TRP A 193 18.78 6.76 -7.41
C TRP A 193 17.93 7.11 -6.17
N THR A 194 17.48 8.36 -6.07
CA THR A 194 16.60 8.81 -4.98
C THR A 194 15.26 8.07 -4.99
N ALA A 195 14.66 7.91 -6.16
CA ALA A 195 13.41 7.18 -6.32
C ALA A 195 13.58 5.72 -5.86
N LEU A 196 14.66 5.03 -6.24
CA LEU A 196 14.95 3.67 -5.79
C LEU A 196 15.14 3.58 -4.27
N HIS A 197 15.78 4.57 -3.64
CA HIS A 197 15.88 4.67 -2.17
C HIS A 197 14.53 4.85 -1.49
N SER A 198 13.57 5.46 -2.19
CA SER A 198 12.23 5.71 -1.68
C SER A 198 11.30 4.50 -1.74
N LEU A 199 11.60 3.50 -2.58
CA LEU A 199 10.76 2.30 -2.72
C LEU A 199 10.83 1.42 -1.45
N PRO A 200 9.69 1.15 -0.78
CA PRO A 200 9.68 0.53 0.55
C PRO A 200 10.11 -0.94 0.55
N TRP A 201 9.93 -1.66 -0.56
CA TRP A 201 10.31 -3.07 -0.69
C TRP A 201 11.76 -3.29 -1.14
N ARG A 202 12.49 -2.22 -1.48
CA ARG A 202 13.91 -2.34 -1.85
C ARG A 202 14.79 -2.24 -0.63
N GLU A 203 15.81 -3.07 -0.55
CA GLU A 203 16.84 -2.95 0.47
C GLU A 203 17.81 -1.82 0.13
N SER A 204 18.14 -0.96 1.09
CA SER A 204 19.00 0.20 0.80
C SER A 204 20.38 -0.21 0.27
N ARG A 205 20.88 -1.38 0.66
CA ARG A 205 22.18 -1.91 0.23
C ARG A 205 22.15 -2.51 -1.18
N SER A 206 20.99 -2.90 -1.70
CA SER A 206 20.86 -3.47 -3.05
C SER A 206 20.66 -2.41 -4.13
N ILE A 207 20.55 -1.13 -3.75
CA ILE A 207 20.40 -0.03 -4.70
C ILE A 207 21.76 0.21 -5.38
N PRO A 208 21.80 0.27 -6.72
CA PRO A 208 23.03 0.54 -7.47
C PRO A 208 23.59 1.95 -7.20
N SER A 209 24.88 2.14 -7.46
CA SER A 209 25.50 3.47 -7.44
C SER A 209 25.04 4.32 -8.63
N CYS A 210 25.36 5.62 -8.60
CA CYS A 210 25.04 6.50 -9.73
C CYS A 210 25.78 6.09 -11.01
N SER A 211 27.06 5.72 -10.94
CA SER A 211 27.81 5.22 -12.10
C SER A 211 27.14 4.00 -12.74
N GLU A 212 26.61 3.09 -11.92
CA GLU A 212 25.92 1.90 -12.41
C GLU A 212 24.58 2.24 -13.08
N ILE A 213 23.78 3.11 -12.47
CA ILE A 213 22.54 3.63 -13.06
C ILE A 213 22.81 4.31 -14.42
N THR A 214 23.85 5.15 -14.49
CA THR A 214 24.27 5.82 -15.73
C THR A 214 24.69 4.82 -16.80
N ILE A 215 25.52 3.84 -16.46
CA ILE A 215 25.95 2.79 -17.41
C ILE A 215 24.75 1.99 -17.93
N ASN A 216 23.82 1.60 -17.04
CA ASN A 216 22.61 0.88 -17.39
C ASN A 216 21.71 1.68 -18.35
N ALA A 217 21.71 3.01 -18.22
CA ALA A 217 21.00 3.90 -19.12
C ALA A 217 21.66 4.02 -20.51
N LEU A 218 22.99 3.88 -20.61
CA LEU A 218 23.76 4.08 -21.85
C LEU A 218 23.97 2.80 -22.68
N ASN A 219 24.12 1.63 -22.06
CA ASN A 219 24.64 0.39 -22.68
C ASN A 219 23.83 -0.22 -23.85
N HIS A 220 22.73 0.39 -24.30
CA HIS A 220 21.83 -0.17 -25.32
C HIS A 220 21.25 0.85 -26.30
N VAL A 221 21.89 2.01 -26.49
CA VAL A 221 21.44 3.05 -27.43
C VAL A 221 22.36 3.09 -28.65
N GLU A 222 21.82 2.90 -29.86
CA GLU A 222 22.57 3.10 -31.11
C GLU A 222 23.15 4.52 -31.16
N GLY A 223 24.46 4.63 -31.41
CA GLY A 223 25.16 5.92 -31.45
C GLY A 223 25.59 6.49 -30.08
N SER A 224 25.46 5.75 -28.98
CA SER A 224 26.01 6.21 -27.69
C SER A 224 27.55 6.22 -27.72
N ALA A 225 28.16 7.40 -27.69
CA ALA A 225 29.59 7.54 -27.47
C ALA A 225 29.94 7.25 -26.00
N ASN A 226 31.05 6.54 -25.78
CA ASN A 226 31.74 6.20 -24.52
C ASN A 226 31.05 6.54 -23.18
N SER A 227 30.90 5.52 -22.32
CA SER A 227 30.14 5.45 -21.06
C SER A 227 30.29 6.60 -20.05
N PHE A 228 31.36 7.39 -20.13
CA PHE A 228 31.56 8.62 -19.35
C PHE A 228 32.44 9.61 -20.14
N PRO A 229 32.25 10.94 -20.01
CA PRO A 229 31.25 11.63 -19.18
C PRO A 229 29.87 11.73 -19.84
N SER A 230 28.79 11.48 -19.07
CA SER A 230 27.41 11.67 -19.54
C SER A 230 26.86 13.02 -19.07
N LYS A 231 26.58 13.94 -19.99
CA LYS A 231 26.07 15.28 -19.61
C LYS A 231 24.58 15.29 -19.26
N GLN A 232 23.75 14.49 -19.93
CA GLN A 232 22.30 14.42 -19.74
C GLN A 232 21.77 13.02 -20.11
N LEU A 233 20.63 12.61 -19.53
CA LEU A 233 19.88 11.42 -19.96
C LEU A 233 18.56 11.85 -20.61
N THR A 234 18.26 11.26 -21.76
CA THR A 234 16.95 11.41 -22.43
C THR A 234 15.85 10.66 -21.67
N HIS A 235 14.59 11.02 -21.90
CA HIS A 235 13.44 10.30 -21.32
C HIS A 235 13.52 8.78 -21.56
N LYS A 236 13.87 8.34 -22.78
CA LYS A 236 14.06 6.91 -23.10
C LYS A 236 15.14 6.24 -22.25
N GLN A 237 16.25 6.94 -21.98
CA GLN A 237 17.34 6.43 -21.15
C GLN A 237 16.94 6.31 -19.67
N ILE A 238 16.12 7.25 -19.16
CA ILE A 238 15.55 7.18 -17.81
C ILE A 238 14.68 5.94 -17.68
N LEU A 239 13.73 5.75 -18.59
CA LEU A 239 12.82 4.60 -18.60
C LEU A 239 13.60 3.28 -18.71
N ARG A 240 14.61 3.23 -19.58
CA ARG A 240 15.46 2.04 -19.74
C ARG A 240 16.22 1.70 -18.47
N SER A 241 16.75 2.69 -17.77
CA SER A 241 17.42 2.46 -16.48
C SER A 241 16.48 1.80 -15.47
N LEU A 242 15.23 2.27 -15.39
CA LEU A 242 14.20 1.65 -14.54
C LEU A 242 13.82 0.22 -14.98
N ASP A 243 13.83 -0.07 -16.29
CA ASP A 243 13.62 -1.44 -16.80
C ASP A 243 14.75 -2.39 -16.36
N VAL A 244 16.01 -1.93 -16.38
CA VAL A 244 17.17 -2.73 -15.91
C VAL A 244 17.07 -3.01 -14.41
N GLU A 245 16.61 -2.02 -13.64
CA GLU A 245 16.27 -2.22 -12.23
C GLU A 245 15.12 -3.21 -12.03
N GLY A 246 14.35 -3.50 -13.08
CA GLY A 246 13.23 -4.43 -13.03
C GLY A 246 12.08 -3.90 -12.18
N VAL A 247 11.87 -2.59 -12.14
CA VAL A 247 10.63 -1.99 -11.64
C VAL A 247 9.65 -1.80 -12.81
N ARG A 248 8.36 -1.67 -12.51
CA ARG A 248 7.45 -1.06 -13.49
C ARG A 248 7.47 0.44 -13.32
N TYR A 249 7.06 1.17 -14.35
CA TYR A 249 6.92 2.61 -14.27
C TYR A 249 5.68 3.05 -15.05
N HIS A 250 5.07 4.11 -14.56
CA HIS A 250 4.00 4.84 -15.25
C HIS A 250 4.54 6.21 -15.62
N ALA A 251 4.72 6.44 -16.92
CA ALA A 251 5.25 7.68 -17.46
C ALA A 251 4.13 8.46 -18.15
N GLU A 252 4.01 9.74 -17.81
CA GLU A 252 3.00 10.64 -18.36
C GLU A 252 3.68 11.88 -18.94
N SER A 253 3.20 12.30 -20.10
CA SER A 253 3.58 13.58 -20.72
C SER A 253 2.93 14.71 -19.95
N MET A 254 3.72 15.73 -19.60
CA MET A 254 3.19 16.92 -18.96
C MET A 254 2.86 18.01 -19.98
N GLU A 255 2.63 17.73 -21.26
CA GLU A 255 2.37 18.80 -22.24
C GLU A 255 1.01 19.51 -22.10
N LYS A 256 0.03 18.93 -21.38
CA LYS A 256 -1.29 19.54 -21.09
C LYS A 256 -1.95 19.19 -19.73
N PRO A 257 -1.24 18.76 -18.67
CA PRO A 257 -1.86 18.34 -17.42
C PRO A 257 -2.39 19.57 -16.66
N VAL A 258 -3.60 19.42 -16.15
CA VAL A 258 -4.18 20.34 -15.18
C VAL A 258 -3.40 20.19 -13.86
N ALA A 259 -3.00 21.31 -13.23
CA ALA A 259 -2.14 21.29 -12.05
C ALA A 259 -2.75 20.44 -10.90
N GLU A 260 -4.07 20.48 -10.78
CA GLU A 260 -4.86 19.71 -9.83
C GLU A 260 -4.78 18.20 -10.06
N GLU A 261 -4.80 17.74 -11.32
CA GLU A 261 -4.67 16.33 -11.69
C GLU A 261 -3.28 15.81 -11.35
N PHE A 262 -2.24 16.58 -11.70
CA PHE A 262 -0.87 16.28 -11.32
C PHE A 262 -0.71 16.19 -9.80
N LEU A 263 -1.27 17.15 -9.06
CA LEU A 263 -1.22 17.15 -7.60
C LEU A 263 -1.96 15.94 -7.02
N ALA A 264 -3.13 15.57 -7.56
CA ALA A 264 -3.85 14.37 -7.16
C ALA A 264 -3.03 13.10 -7.39
N SER A 265 -2.34 13.00 -8.54
CA SER A 265 -1.40 11.92 -8.83
C SER A 265 -0.26 11.88 -7.81
N VAL A 266 0.40 13.01 -7.52
CA VAL A 266 1.46 13.07 -6.50
C VAL A 266 0.94 12.61 -5.13
N VAL A 267 -0.21 13.13 -4.68
CA VAL A 267 -0.80 12.77 -3.40
C VAL A 267 -1.10 11.28 -3.32
N ALA A 268 -1.72 10.70 -4.35
CA ALA A 268 -2.04 9.28 -4.40
C ALA A 268 -0.78 8.41 -4.33
N HIS A 269 0.24 8.72 -5.13
CA HIS A 269 1.49 7.94 -5.18
C HIS A 269 2.31 8.07 -3.89
N ILE A 270 2.48 9.27 -3.34
CA ILE A 270 3.16 9.48 -2.05
C ILE A 270 2.39 8.79 -0.92
N ASN A 271 1.05 8.81 -0.94
CA ASN A 271 0.25 8.06 0.01
C ASN A 271 0.42 6.54 -0.11
N SER A 272 0.68 6.06 -1.33
CA SER A 272 1.04 4.67 -1.65
C SER A 272 2.49 4.30 -1.30
N GLY A 273 3.30 5.26 -0.84
CA GLY A 273 4.72 5.04 -0.56
C GLY A 273 5.62 5.03 -1.81
N LEU A 274 5.13 5.59 -2.92
CA LEU A 274 5.84 5.64 -4.21
C LEU A 274 6.34 7.07 -4.48
N PRO A 275 7.62 7.26 -4.85
CA PRO A 275 8.14 8.54 -5.29
C PRO A 275 7.67 8.87 -6.71
N MET A 276 7.87 10.11 -7.15
CA MET A 276 7.69 10.50 -8.54
C MET A 276 8.93 11.22 -9.05
N ILE A 277 9.50 10.75 -10.15
CA ILE A 277 10.55 11.45 -10.89
C ILE A 277 9.86 12.48 -11.78
N LEU A 278 10.31 13.73 -11.73
CA LEU A 278 9.81 14.80 -12.58
C LEU A 278 10.96 15.35 -13.42
N THR A 279 10.77 15.44 -14.73
CA THR A 279 11.66 16.19 -15.62
C THR A 279 11.01 17.51 -16.00
N GLY A 280 11.78 18.58 -16.13
CA GLY A 280 11.26 19.88 -16.51
C GLY A 280 12.33 20.84 -17.02
N GLU A 281 11.90 21.93 -17.66
CA GLU A 281 12.77 23.06 -18.01
C GLU A 281 12.94 23.98 -16.81
N VAL A 282 14.19 24.35 -16.52
CA VAL A 282 14.54 25.21 -15.39
C VAL A 282 14.64 26.66 -15.83
N PHE A 283 14.08 27.55 -15.02
CA PHE A 283 14.30 28.99 -15.12
C PHE A 283 14.79 29.53 -13.78
N THR A 284 15.88 30.31 -13.81
CA THR A 284 16.46 30.91 -12.62
C THR A 284 16.12 32.39 -12.56
N ARG A 285 15.87 32.89 -11.35
CA ARG A 285 15.57 34.30 -11.13
C ARG A 285 16.82 35.17 -11.27
N GLU A 286 16.77 36.11 -12.20
CA GLU A 286 17.79 37.12 -12.43
C GLU A 286 17.64 38.32 -11.48
N GLU A 287 18.66 39.18 -11.43
CA GLU A 287 18.64 40.42 -10.64
C GLU A 287 17.50 41.36 -11.07
N SER A 288 17.13 41.36 -12.36
CA SER A 288 15.98 42.12 -12.88
C SER A 288 14.64 41.66 -12.29
N GLY A 289 14.60 40.44 -11.75
CA GLY A 289 13.38 39.77 -11.30
C GLY A 289 12.76 38.85 -12.36
N ASP A 290 13.24 38.89 -13.60
CA ASP A 290 12.85 37.97 -14.67
C ASP A 290 13.47 36.58 -14.44
N PHE A 291 12.96 35.59 -15.16
CA PHE A 291 13.36 34.20 -15.04
C PHE A 291 13.98 33.71 -16.36
N GLU A 292 15.29 33.49 -16.37
CA GLU A 292 16.04 33.06 -17.55
C GLU A 292 16.14 31.53 -17.63
N GLY A 293 15.85 30.98 -18.81
CA GLY A 293 15.95 29.55 -19.09
C GLY A 293 17.39 28.99 -18.97
N GLN A 294 17.55 27.95 -18.16
CA GLN A 294 18.83 27.27 -17.90
C GLN A 294 18.93 25.89 -18.57
N GLY A 295 17.79 25.33 -19.00
CA GLY A 295 17.67 24.03 -19.66
C GLY A 295 17.04 22.94 -18.79
N GLY A 296 17.01 21.72 -19.31
CA GLY A 296 16.33 20.58 -18.68
C GLY A 296 16.98 20.07 -17.39
N HIS A 297 16.13 19.68 -16.44
CA HIS A 297 16.50 19.09 -15.15
C HIS A 297 15.58 17.92 -14.77
N ALA A 298 16.04 17.10 -13.83
CA ALA A 298 15.27 16.00 -13.28
C ALA A 298 15.40 15.96 -11.75
N ILE A 299 14.26 15.84 -11.07
CA ILE A 299 14.16 15.80 -9.60
C ILE A 299 13.31 14.62 -9.16
N SER A 300 13.39 14.27 -7.87
CA SER A 300 12.48 13.29 -7.26
C SER A 300 11.57 13.96 -6.25
N ILE A 301 10.26 13.88 -6.48
CA ILE A 301 9.22 14.24 -5.53
C ILE A 301 9.09 13.10 -4.51
N VAL A 302 9.26 13.46 -3.25
CA VAL A 302 9.28 12.55 -2.09
C VAL A 302 8.28 12.98 -1.02
N GLY A 303 7.43 13.97 -1.28
CA GLY A 303 6.38 14.39 -0.36
C GLY A 303 5.51 15.51 -0.88
N TYR A 304 4.47 15.83 -0.12
CA TYR A 304 3.57 16.94 -0.37
C TYR A 304 3.09 17.59 0.94
N LYS A 305 2.57 18.82 0.81
CA LYS A 305 1.75 19.56 1.77
C LYS A 305 0.67 20.29 0.96
N VAL A 306 -0.59 19.97 1.23
CA VAL A 306 -1.79 20.56 0.62
C VAL A 306 -2.71 20.99 1.74
N ASP A 307 -2.75 22.28 2.03
CA ASP A 307 -3.72 22.89 2.93
C ASP A 307 -4.51 24.00 2.19
N GLN A 308 -5.37 24.73 2.90
CA GLN A 308 -6.22 25.76 2.28
C GLN A 308 -5.42 26.89 1.62
N ASP A 309 -4.20 27.14 2.08
CA ASP A 309 -3.39 28.30 1.68
C ASP A 309 -2.20 27.92 0.80
N GLU A 310 -1.76 26.65 0.85
CA GLU A 310 -0.54 26.20 0.21
C GLU A 310 -0.65 24.80 -0.43
N GLN A 311 -0.26 24.72 -1.70
CA GLN A 311 0.03 23.49 -2.43
C GLN A 311 1.53 23.39 -2.69
N VAL A 312 2.17 22.43 -2.04
CA VAL A 312 3.63 22.34 -1.95
C VAL A 312 4.07 20.90 -2.10
N LEU A 313 5.14 20.69 -2.85
CA LEU A 313 5.84 19.42 -2.98
C LEU A 313 7.18 19.48 -2.24
N TYR A 314 7.60 18.34 -1.70
CA TYR A 314 8.94 18.14 -1.17
C TYR A 314 9.74 17.31 -2.16
N VAL A 315 10.86 17.85 -2.61
CA VAL A 315 11.68 17.25 -3.67
C VAL A 315 13.12 17.05 -3.20
N HIS A 316 13.80 16.06 -3.74
CA HIS A 316 15.26 16.00 -3.70
C HIS A 316 15.76 16.62 -5.00
N ASP A 317 16.38 17.79 -4.89
CA ASP A 317 17.07 18.46 -5.99
C ASP A 317 18.57 18.46 -5.67
N ASP A 318 19.35 17.82 -6.53
CA ASP A 318 20.79 17.62 -6.36
C ASP A 318 21.62 18.93 -6.42
N ARG A 319 21.03 20.02 -6.93
CA ARG A 319 21.60 21.37 -6.94
C ARG A 319 21.27 22.17 -5.68
N LEU A 320 20.27 21.76 -4.90
CA LEU A 320 19.80 22.49 -3.72
C LEU A 320 19.90 21.69 -2.42
N GLY A 321 19.24 20.53 -2.33
CA GLY A 321 19.29 19.70 -1.13
C GLY A 321 18.11 18.73 -0.93
N PRO A 322 18.15 17.96 0.18
CA PRO A 322 17.10 17.00 0.52
C PRO A 322 15.82 17.70 0.98
N PHE A 323 14.67 17.14 0.62
CA PHE A 323 13.34 17.64 0.98
C PHE A 323 13.13 19.15 0.69
N ALA A 324 13.75 19.66 -0.37
CA ALA A 324 13.56 21.01 -0.87
C ALA A 324 12.08 21.29 -1.11
N ARG A 325 11.64 22.50 -0.77
CA ARG A 325 10.25 22.91 -0.87
C ARG A 325 9.99 23.53 -2.24
N ALA A 326 9.05 22.97 -2.99
CA ALA A 326 8.58 23.52 -4.26
C ALA A 326 7.10 23.87 -4.16
N LYS A 327 6.70 25.11 -4.41
CA LYS A 327 5.29 25.53 -4.42
C LYS A 327 4.75 25.44 -5.84
N LEU A 328 3.51 24.96 -6.00
CA LEU A 328 2.82 25.07 -7.28
C LEU A 328 2.47 26.55 -7.51
N VAL A 329 2.90 27.09 -8.64
CA VAL A 329 2.71 28.49 -9.00
C VAL A 329 2.18 28.61 -10.42
N GLN A 330 1.41 29.66 -10.70
CA GLN A 330 0.95 29.97 -12.04
C GLN A 330 2.07 30.69 -12.80
N LEU A 331 2.30 30.32 -14.05
CA LEU A 331 3.37 30.90 -14.88
C LEU A 331 3.07 32.34 -15.28
N GLU A 332 1.80 32.73 -15.37
CA GLU A 332 1.38 34.11 -15.65
C GLU A 332 1.86 35.13 -14.60
N ASP A 333 2.19 34.67 -13.38
CA ASP A 333 2.75 35.49 -12.31
C ASP A 333 4.24 35.84 -12.53
N TYR A 334 4.88 35.28 -13.57
CA TYR A 334 6.33 35.37 -13.81
C TYR A 334 6.64 35.78 -15.24
N THR A 335 7.70 36.56 -15.42
CA THR A 335 8.24 36.91 -16.74
C THR A 335 9.38 35.95 -17.08
N LEU A 336 9.17 35.11 -18.09
CA LEU A 336 10.16 34.14 -18.57
C LEU A 336 10.92 34.70 -19.78
N THR A 337 12.24 34.53 -19.78
CA THR A 337 13.14 34.95 -20.87
C THR A 337 14.03 33.78 -21.33
N GLY A 338 14.54 33.87 -22.57
CA GLY A 338 15.32 32.81 -23.22
C GLY A 338 14.49 31.83 -24.05
N THR A 339 15.16 30.99 -24.85
CA THR A 339 14.50 29.98 -25.68
C THR A 339 14.10 28.79 -24.81
N SER A 340 12.79 28.54 -24.69
CA SER A 340 12.27 27.38 -23.99
C SER A 340 10.97 26.91 -24.63
N ASP A 341 10.86 25.61 -24.83
CA ASP A 341 9.63 24.97 -25.30
C ASP A 341 8.75 24.68 -24.08
N ILE A 342 8.06 25.70 -23.57
CA ILE A 342 7.12 25.55 -22.45
C ILE A 342 5.79 24.91 -22.88
N LYS A 343 5.63 24.54 -24.16
CA LYS A 343 4.51 23.75 -24.74
C LYS A 343 3.09 24.15 -24.31
N GLY A 344 2.85 25.42 -23.98
CA GLY A 344 1.54 25.90 -23.53
C GLY A 344 1.23 25.58 -22.05
N GLN A 345 2.23 25.25 -21.26
CA GLN A 345 2.11 25.09 -19.80
C GLN A 345 1.64 26.39 -19.14
N THR A 346 0.80 26.23 -18.12
CA THR A 346 0.25 27.35 -17.34
C THR A 346 0.79 27.41 -15.92
N TRP A 347 1.49 26.36 -15.46
CA TRP A 347 1.97 26.26 -14.09
C TRP A 347 3.39 25.70 -14.02
N ALA A 348 4.06 25.94 -12.89
CA ALA A 348 5.41 25.45 -12.60
C ALA A 348 5.59 25.10 -11.13
N LEU A 349 6.68 24.40 -10.84
CA LEU A 349 7.18 24.20 -9.48
C LEU A 349 8.16 25.31 -9.11
N GLY A 350 7.76 26.24 -8.24
CA GLY A 350 8.62 27.28 -7.71
C GLY A 350 9.43 26.82 -6.50
N LEU A 351 10.73 26.60 -6.67
CA LEU A 351 11.65 26.21 -5.61
C LEU A 351 11.90 27.36 -4.63
N GLN A 352 11.70 27.11 -3.35
CA GLN A 352 11.82 28.11 -2.29
C GLN A 352 12.89 27.73 -1.28
N LYS A 353 13.70 28.72 -0.88
CA LYS A 353 14.66 28.59 0.22
C LYS A 353 14.00 28.95 1.55
N MET A 354 14.45 28.30 2.61
CA MET A 354 13.96 28.54 3.95
C MET A 354 14.65 29.78 4.52
N LYS A 355 13.89 30.86 4.78
CA LYS A 355 14.40 32.09 5.38
C LYS A 355 14.50 31.98 6.90
N SER A 356 13.50 31.36 7.52
CA SER A 356 13.47 31.05 8.95
C SER A 356 12.48 29.92 9.22
N LYS A 357 12.38 29.43 10.48
CA LYS A 357 11.53 28.30 10.92
C LYS A 357 10.16 28.17 10.24
N THR A 358 9.49 29.29 9.95
CA THR A 358 8.16 29.30 9.32
C THR A 358 8.06 30.17 8.05
N LYS A 359 9.15 30.82 7.62
CA LYS A 359 9.13 31.76 6.50
C LYS A 359 9.96 31.24 5.35
N TRP A 360 9.37 31.31 4.15
CA TRP A 360 9.97 30.91 2.90
C TRP A 360 10.21 32.14 2.02
N GLU A 361 11.31 32.13 1.28
CA GLU A 361 11.59 33.15 0.28
C GLU A 361 10.68 32.99 -0.94
N LYS A 362 10.55 34.03 -1.77
CA LYS A 362 9.93 33.87 -3.09
C LYS A 362 10.69 32.81 -3.91
N PRO A 363 10.04 32.14 -4.87
CA PRO A 363 10.73 31.23 -5.76
C PRO A 363 11.99 31.87 -6.35
N HIS A 364 13.12 31.17 -6.22
CA HIS A 364 14.39 31.57 -6.84
C HIS A 364 14.64 30.82 -8.14
N GLU A 365 13.91 29.73 -8.35
CA GLU A 365 13.95 28.91 -9.54
C GLU A 365 12.53 28.36 -9.80
N LEU A 366 12.17 28.23 -11.08
CA LEU A 366 10.96 27.58 -11.55
C LEU A 366 11.34 26.34 -12.35
N ILE A 367 10.62 25.24 -12.12
CA ILE A 367 10.73 24.03 -12.93
C ILE A 367 9.40 23.85 -13.65
N VAL A 368 9.41 24.07 -14.97
CA VAL A 368 8.26 23.85 -15.85
C VAL A 368 8.22 22.37 -16.24
N PRO A 369 7.21 21.61 -15.80
CA PRO A 369 7.16 20.16 -16.01
C PRO A 369 7.14 19.75 -17.49
N LEU A 370 7.84 18.67 -17.81
CA LEU A 370 7.84 18.04 -19.14
C LEU A 370 7.33 16.59 -19.10
N SER A 371 7.75 15.80 -18.10
CA SER A 371 7.26 14.43 -17.92
C SER A 371 7.31 14.02 -16.45
N SER A 372 6.38 13.18 -16.03
CA SER A 372 6.36 12.55 -14.71
C SER A 372 6.47 11.04 -14.84
N ILE A 373 7.28 10.42 -13.99
CA ILE A 373 7.53 8.97 -14.01
C ILE A 373 7.41 8.43 -12.59
N VAL A 374 6.48 7.52 -12.37
CA VAL A 374 6.29 6.85 -11.07
C VAL A 374 6.82 5.41 -11.16
N PRO A 375 7.96 5.09 -10.53
CA PRO A 375 8.40 3.70 -10.40
C PRO A 375 7.52 2.96 -9.37
N SER A 376 7.11 1.75 -9.73
CA SER A 376 6.20 0.91 -8.95
C SER A 376 6.61 -0.56 -8.97
N ASP A 377 5.90 -1.38 -8.19
CA ASP A 377 6.06 -2.83 -8.23
C ASP A 377 5.66 -3.38 -9.61
N LYS A 378 6.33 -4.46 -10.04
CA LYS A 378 6.17 -5.06 -11.37
C LYS A 378 4.74 -5.55 -11.67
N LYS A 379 3.95 -5.81 -10.61
CA LYS A 379 2.56 -6.25 -10.72
C LYS A 379 1.57 -5.08 -10.80
N ALA A 380 1.97 -3.84 -10.49
CA ALA A 380 1.12 -2.65 -10.63
C ALA A 380 1.18 -2.15 -12.09
N ARG A 381 0.35 -2.74 -12.95
CA ARG A 381 0.28 -2.48 -14.40
C ARG A 381 -0.74 -1.42 -14.77
N LEU A 382 -1.75 -1.20 -13.93
CA LEU A 382 -2.82 -0.27 -14.20
C LEU A 382 -2.42 1.17 -13.81
N PRO A 383 -2.41 2.13 -14.77
CA PRO A 383 -2.06 3.51 -14.48
C PRO A 383 -3.07 4.21 -13.56
N PHE A 384 -2.59 5.19 -12.80
CA PHE A 384 -3.40 5.99 -11.86
C PHE A 384 -4.57 6.70 -12.56
N TYR A 385 -4.35 7.25 -13.75
CA TYR A 385 -5.35 8.03 -14.49
C TYR A 385 -6.69 7.30 -14.63
N TYR A 386 -6.68 6.01 -14.95
CA TYR A 386 -7.92 5.23 -15.05
C TYR A 386 -8.72 5.19 -13.75
N VAL A 387 -8.02 5.08 -12.62
CA VAL A 387 -8.65 5.07 -11.28
C VAL A 387 -9.19 6.46 -10.96
N TYR A 388 -8.42 7.50 -11.25
CA TYR A 388 -8.79 8.89 -11.05
C TYR A 388 -10.05 9.26 -11.84
N GLU A 389 -10.09 8.97 -13.14
CA GLU A 389 -11.26 9.22 -13.99
C GLU A 389 -12.48 8.41 -13.57
N THR A 390 -12.27 7.15 -13.14
CA THR A 390 -13.37 6.35 -12.58
C THR A 390 -13.97 7.03 -11.35
N CYS A 391 -13.13 7.59 -10.48
CA CYS A 391 -13.60 8.25 -9.27
C CYS A 391 -14.31 9.57 -9.59
N ASN A 392 -13.76 10.38 -10.49
CA ASN A 392 -14.40 11.61 -10.96
C ASN A 392 -15.80 11.34 -11.52
N LEU A 393 -15.95 10.33 -12.37
CA LEU A 393 -17.25 9.96 -12.92
C LEU A 393 -18.23 9.47 -11.86
N ILE A 394 -17.78 8.71 -10.86
CA ILE A 394 -18.63 8.32 -9.73
C ILE A 394 -19.08 9.55 -8.93
N VAL A 395 -18.19 10.52 -8.68
CA VAL A 395 -18.53 11.76 -7.98
C VAL A 395 -19.56 12.57 -8.76
N GLU A 396 -19.31 12.81 -10.05
CA GLU A 396 -20.19 13.58 -10.93
C GLU A 396 -21.58 12.94 -11.02
N GLU A 397 -21.63 11.63 -11.22
CA GLU A 397 -22.90 10.93 -11.33
C GLU A 397 -23.63 10.80 -9.99
N ALA A 398 -22.91 10.62 -8.86
CA ALA A 398 -23.51 10.68 -7.54
C ALA A 398 -24.16 12.04 -7.27
N LYS A 399 -23.49 13.13 -7.66
CA LYS A 399 -24.01 14.49 -7.53
C LYS A 399 -25.29 14.67 -8.35
N ARG A 400 -25.35 14.15 -9.58
CA ARG A 400 -26.56 14.18 -10.41
C ARG A 400 -27.72 13.43 -9.75
N GLU A 401 -27.49 12.22 -9.29
CA GLU A 401 -28.52 11.39 -8.63
C GLU A 401 -29.04 12.02 -7.33
N LEU A 402 -28.14 12.58 -6.51
CA LEU A 402 -28.51 13.19 -5.23
C LEU A 402 -29.22 14.54 -5.41
N ASN A 403 -28.85 15.33 -6.42
CA ASN A 403 -29.51 16.61 -6.72
C ASN A 403 -30.94 16.44 -7.25
N VAL A 404 -31.27 15.30 -7.86
CA VAL A 404 -32.66 14.96 -8.21
C VAL A 404 -33.53 14.81 -6.96
N GLN A 405 -32.93 14.44 -5.82
CA GLN A 405 -33.65 14.16 -4.57
C GLN A 405 -33.57 15.30 -3.55
N HIS A 406 -32.53 16.13 -3.59
CA HIS A 406 -32.27 17.20 -2.62
C HIS A 406 -31.61 18.43 -3.26
N SER A 407 -32.03 19.63 -2.88
CA SER A 407 -31.38 20.87 -3.31
C SER A 407 -30.03 21.06 -2.58
N GLU A 408 -28.95 21.36 -3.32
CA GLU A 408 -27.61 21.74 -2.80
C GLU A 408 -26.81 20.64 -2.06
N VAL A 409 -26.66 19.45 -2.65
CA VAL A 409 -25.82 18.40 -2.06
C VAL A 409 -24.34 18.64 -2.37
N LYS A 410 -23.49 18.68 -1.33
CA LYS A 410 -22.01 18.72 -1.50
C LYS A 410 -21.53 17.48 -2.28
N ALA A 411 -20.51 17.64 -3.11
CA ALA A 411 -19.93 16.51 -3.83
C ALA A 411 -19.25 15.51 -2.88
N LEU A 412 -19.23 14.24 -3.29
CA LEU A 412 -18.38 13.23 -2.67
C LEU A 412 -16.91 13.61 -2.86
N THR A 413 -16.08 13.27 -1.88
CA THR A 413 -14.61 13.34 -1.99
C THR A 413 -14.04 11.94 -1.97
N TYR A 414 -12.82 11.76 -2.48
CA TYR A 414 -12.17 10.46 -2.44
C TYR A 414 -10.65 10.56 -2.24
N ASP A 415 -10.08 9.52 -1.66
CA ASP A 415 -8.63 9.33 -1.53
C ASP A 415 -8.19 8.06 -2.24
N ILE A 416 -7.21 8.17 -3.16
CA ILE A 416 -6.68 7.04 -3.93
C ILE A 416 -5.33 6.60 -3.37
N GLN A 417 -5.15 5.30 -3.16
CA GLN A 417 -3.89 4.70 -2.73
C GLN A 417 -3.69 3.31 -3.37
N LEU A 418 -2.49 3.00 -3.82
CA LEU A 418 -2.08 1.64 -4.15
C LEU A 418 -1.66 0.91 -2.88
N LYS A 419 -2.30 -0.23 -2.60
CA LYS A 419 -2.09 -0.99 -1.37
C LYS A 419 -1.99 -2.47 -1.68
N ASP A 420 -1.30 -3.21 -0.82
CA ASP A 420 -1.34 -4.66 -0.88
C ASP A 420 -2.60 -5.21 -0.20
N ILE A 421 -3.09 -6.34 -0.68
CA ILE A 421 -4.31 -6.98 -0.18
C ILE A 421 -4.20 -7.41 1.28
N SER A 422 -2.99 -7.68 1.79
CA SER A 422 -2.80 -8.04 3.19
C SER A 422 -3.08 -6.85 4.10
N SER A 423 -2.52 -5.68 3.78
CA SER A 423 -2.81 -4.43 4.50
C SER A 423 -4.30 -4.07 4.44
N ILE A 424 -4.93 -4.20 3.26
CA ILE A 424 -6.38 -3.95 3.11
C ILE A 424 -7.21 -4.87 4.02
N ARG A 425 -6.89 -6.17 4.06
CA ARG A 425 -7.60 -7.14 4.91
C ARG A 425 -7.45 -6.83 6.39
N GLN A 426 -6.28 -6.39 6.85
CA GLN A 426 -6.07 -5.99 8.24
C GLN A 426 -6.98 -4.83 8.63
N GLU A 427 -7.04 -3.78 7.81
CA GLU A 427 -7.92 -2.63 8.05
C GLU A 427 -9.41 -3.02 8.04
N ILE A 428 -9.82 -3.90 7.13
CA ILE A 428 -11.20 -4.38 7.07
C ILE A 428 -11.54 -5.23 8.29
N ILE A 429 -10.63 -6.09 8.77
CA ILE A 429 -10.83 -6.87 10.01
C ILE A 429 -11.09 -5.93 11.19
N GLU A 430 -10.29 -4.87 11.34
CA GLU A 430 -10.39 -3.89 12.43
C GLU A 430 -11.65 -3.02 12.33
N HIS A 431 -12.15 -2.77 11.13
CA HIS A 431 -13.31 -1.92 10.92
C HIS A 431 -14.62 -2.54 11.46
N VAL A 432 -15.34 -1.80 12.29
CA VAL A 432 -16.68 -2.13 12.78
C VAL A 432 -17.63 -1.00 12.39
N ALA A 433 -18.64 -1.31 11.55
CA ALA A 433 -19.62 -0.31 11.13
C ALA A 433 -20.48 0.18 12.31
N ASP A 434 -20.77 1.49 12.34
CA ASP A 434 -21.62 2.11 13.36
C ASP A 434 -23.04 1.51 13.38
N ARG A 435 -23.62 1.37 14.59
CA ARG A 435 -24.95 0.76 14.81
C ARG A 435 -26.03 1.70 15.41
N LYS A 436 -25.77 3.00 15.57
CA LYS A 436 -26.41 3.78 16.65
C LYS A 436 -27.93 4.01 16.53
N VAL A 437 -28.62 3.65 17.62
CA VAL A 437 -29.86 4.23 18.15
C VAL A 437 -29.47 5.33 19.13
N TYR A 438 -30.07 6.52 19.03
CA TYR A 438 -29.90 7.56 20.04
C TYR A 438 -31.04 7.49 21.06
N GLU A 439 -30.75 7.77 22.34
CA GLU A 439 -31.75 7.85 23.43
C GLU A 439 -32.76 9.01 23.22
N ASP A 440 -32.45 9.95 22.32
CA ASP A 440 -33.24 11.16 22.02
C ASP A 440 -34.27 10.99 20.88
N GLY A 441 -34.36 9.80 20.28
CA GLY A 441 -35.31 9.51 19.20
C GLY A 441 -34.89 10.00 17.81
N SER A 442 -33.69 10.54 17.64
CA SER A 442 -33.13 10.82 16.30
C SER A 442 -32.77 9.50 15.59
N ARG A 443 -33.23 9.35 14.34
CA ARG A 443 -33.16 8.10 13.56
C ARG A 443 -31.98 8.09 12.60
N LEU A 444 -30.98 7.27 12.89
CA LEU A 444 -30.16 6.59 11.88
C LEU A 444 -29.72 5.20 12.41
N GLN A 445 -30.69 4.40 12.87
CA GLN A 445 -30.44 3.04 13.34
C GLN A 445 -30.19 2.10 12.15
N VAL A 446 -29.07 1.38 12.17
CA VAL A 446 -28.86 0.21 11.32
C VAL A 446 -29.66 -0.94 11.91
N ASP A 447 -30.62 -1.47 11.16
CA ASP A 447 -31.38 -2.64 11.60
C ASP A 447 -30.51 -3.90 11.62
N HIS A 448 -30.98 -4.92 12.33
CA HIS A 448 -30.23 -6.16 12.50
C HIS A 448 -29.97 -6.87 11.16
N ILE A 449 -30.87 -6.74 10.19
CA ILE A 449 -30.78 -7.43 8.89
C ILE A 449 -29.68 -6.80 8.04
N ASP A 450 -29.67 -5.48 7.91
CA ASP A 450 -28.65 -4.70 7.20
C ASP A 450 -27.26 -4.93 7.82
N TYR A 451 -27.19 -4.97 9.15
CA TYR A 451 -25.92 -5.23 9.83
C TYR A 451 -25.44 -6.67 9.62
N ALA A 452 -26.34 -7.66 9.70
CA ALA A 452 -25.99 -9.06 9.43
C ALA A 452 -25.53 -9.26 7.98
N LYS A 453 -26.18 -8.60 7.02
CA LYS A 453 -25.76 -8.58 5.62
C LYS A 453 -24.37 -7.97 5.46
N TRP A 454 -24.13 -6.81 6.07
CA TRP A 454 -22.82 -6.16 6.05
C TRP A 454 -21.72 -7.05 6.64
N MET A 455 -21.99 -7.74 7.76
CA MET A 455 -21.05 -8.71 8.34
C MET A 455 -20.76 -9.88 7.39
N SER A 456 -21.77 -10.39 6.70
CA SER A 456 -21.61 -11.43 5.68
C SER A 456 -20.75 -10.95 4.51
N ASP A 457 -21.02 -9.75 3.98
CA ASP A 457 -20.23 -9.14 2.92
C ASP A 457 -18.78 -8.88 3.34
N LYS A 458 -18.56 -8.45 4.59
CA LYS A 458 -17.22 -8.31 5.18
C LYS A 458 -16.50 -9.66 5.24
N GLN A 459 -17.13 -10.72 5.73
CA GLN A 459 -16.53 -12.06 5.78
C GLN A 459 -16.21 -12.57 4.37
N LYS A 460 -17.16 -12.43 3.44
CA LYS A 460 -16.97 -12.78 2.02
C LYS A 460 -15.80 -12.04 1.41
N PHE A 461 -15.66 -10.74 1.66
CA PHE A 461 -14.51 -9.97 1.22
C PHE A 461 -13.22 -10.60 1.78
N LEU A 462 -13.14 -10.85 3.07
CA LEU A 462 -11.92 -11.35 3.73
C LEU A 462 -11.48 -12.73 3.22
N THR A 463 -12.43 -13.58 2.81
CA THR A 463 -12.16 -14.94 2.31
C THR A 463 -12.00 -15.02 0.79
N THR A 464 -12.42 -13.98 0.04
CA THR A 464 -12.27 -13.93 -1.42
C THR A 464 -10.81 -13.74 -1.82
N SER A 465 -10.38 -14.44 -2.87
CA SER A 465 -9.07 -14.25 -3.50
C SER A 465 -9.03 -12.97 -4.33
N TYR A 466 -7.98 -12.16 -4.14
CA TYR A 466 -7.72 -10.94 -4.93
C TYR A 466 -6.28 -10.91 -5.42
N ALA A 467 -6.01 -10.12 -6.46
CA ALA A 467 -4.65 -9.78 -6.83
C ALA A 467 -3.93 -9.05 -5.67
N ARG A 468 -2.62 -9.26 -5.59
CA ARG A 468 -1.81 -8.76 -4.46
C ARG A 468 -1.92 -7.25 -4.29
N LEU A 469 -1.97 -6.49 -5.38
CA LEU A 469 -1.98 -5.03 -5.35
C LEU A 469 -3.34 -4.53 -5.86
N GLN A 470 -3.93 -3.61 -5.10
CA GLN A 470 -5.21 -2.98 -5.42
C GLN A 470 -5.04 -1.47 -5.32
N TRP A 471 -5.56 -0.76 -6.31
CA TRP A 471 -5.91 0.65 -6.13
C TRP A 471 -7.15 0.72 -5.25
N SER A 472 -7.04 1.42 -4.13
CA SER A 472 -8.07 1.65 -3.14
C SER A 472 -8.52 3.10 -3.25
N ALA A 473 -9.76 3.32 -3.67
CA ALA A 473 -10.39 4.64 -3.70
C ALA A 473 -11.45 4.75 -2.60
N ALA A 474 -11.15 5.50 -1.55
CA ALA A 474 -11.98 5.66 -0.36
C ALA A 474 -12.89 6.87 -0.50
N PHE A 475 -14.19 6.65 -0.73
CA PHE A 475 -15.18 7.72 -0.93
C PHE A 475 -15.76 8.19 0.39
N SER A 476 -15.81 9.50 0.58
CA SER A 476 -16.31 10.16 1.78
C SER A 476 -17.32 11.25 1.45
N TYR A 477 -18.23 11.51 2.39
CA TYR A 477 -19.14 12.65 2.35
C TYR A 477 -19.00 13.47 3.63
N GLN A 478 -18.65 14.75 3.50
CA GLN A 478 -18.40 15.66 4.62
C GLN A 478 -17.42 15.07 5.67
N GLY A 479 -16.38 14.37 5.20
CA GLY A 479 -15.37 13.72 6.05
C GLY A 479 -15.77 12.37 6.63
N THR A 480 -17.01 11.90 6.40
CA THR A 480 -17.45 10.56 6.80
C THR A 480 -17.18 9.57 5.68
N LEU A 481 -16.38 8.54 5.97
CA LEU A 481 -16.05 7.48 5.02
C LEU A 481 -17.28 6.61 4.73
N LEU A 482 -17.65 6.49 3.45
CA LEU A 482 -18.86 5.79 3.01
C LEU A 482 -18.57 4.38 2.54
N PHE A 483 -17.83 4.26 1.44
CA PHE A 483 -17.44 3.00 0.83
C PHE A 483 -16.03 3.13 0.23
N THR A 484 -15.34 2.01 0.08
CA THR A 484 -14.09 1.93 -0.68
C THR A 484 -14.28 1.07 -1.91
N LEU A 485 -13.88 1.63 -3.05
CA LEU A 485 -13.78 0.94 -4.31
C LEU A 485 -12.37 0.32 -4.42
N PHE A 486 -12.30 -0.98 -4.68
CA PHE A 486 -11.05 -1.67 -4.97
C PHE A 486 -10.96 -1.99 -6.46
N ILE A 487 -9.84 -1.61 -7.07
CA ILE A 487 -9.53 -1.84 -8.48
C ILE A 487 -8.23 -2.66 -8.56
N ASP A 488 -8.26 -3.77 -9.29
CA ASP A 488 -7.10 -4.63 -9.47
C ASP A 488 -5.99 -3.90 -10.22
N ALA A 489 -4.89 -3.62 -9.53
CA ALA A 489 -3.78 -2.87 -10.10
C ALA A 489 -2.98 -3.68 -11.14
N SER A 490 -3.24 -4.99 -11.27
CA SER A 490 -2.58 -5.87 -12.24
C SER A 490 -3.40 -6.12 -13.52
N ASP A 491 -4.63 -5.61 -13.55
CA ASP A 491 -5.53 -5.73 -14.70
C ASP A 491 -5.10 -4.83 -15.88
N ILE A 492 -5.82 -4.94 -16.99
CA ILE A 492 -5.63 -4.17 -18.22
C ILE A 492 -6.68 -3.06 -18.35
N PRO A 493 -6.39 -1.97 -19.07
CA PRO A 493 -7.34 -0.88 -19.34
C PRO A 493 -8.70 -1.31 -19.89
N GLN A 494 -8.76 -2.39 -20.68
CA GLN A 494 -9.99 -2.91 -21.27
C GLN A 494 -10.70 -3.94 -20.36
N GLY A 495 -10.16 -4.20 -19.17
CA GLY A 495 -10.59 -5.25 -18.27
C GLY A 495 -11.77 -4.86 -17.39
N ASN A 496 -12.23 -5.82 -16.58
CA ASN A 496 -13.25 -5.62 -15.56
C ASN A 496 -12.57 -5.38 -14.20
N ALA A 497 -11.82 -4.28 -14.11
CA ALA A 497 -10.82 -4.09 -13.06
C ALA A 497 -11.39 -3.85 -11.65
N VAL A 498 -12.66 -3.46 -11.49
CA VAL A 498 -13.26 -3.30 -10.16
C VAL A 498 -13.44 -4.68 -9.49
N SER A 499 -12.58 -4.92 -8.50
CA SER A 499 -12.48 -6.20 -7.80
C SER A 499 -13.47 -6.29 -6.64
N ALA A 500 -13.78 -5.19 -5.96
CA ALA A 500 -14.74 -5.14 -4.86
C ALA A 500 -15.21 -3.71 -4.54
N ILE A 501 -16.36 -3.64 -3.87
CA ILE A 501 -16.86 -2.43 -3.20
C ILE A 501 -17.09 -2.83 -1.74
N TYR A 502 -16.40 -2.19 -0.81
CA TYR A 502 -16.56 -2.43 0.61
C TYR A 502 -17.25 -1.25 1.27
N VAL A 503 -18.34 -1.48 1.98
CA VAL A 503 -19.10 -0.43 2.66
C VAL A 503 -18.52 -0.20 4.05
N GLN A 504 -18.18 1.04 4.39
CA GLN A 504 -17.78 1.43 5.75
C GLN A 504 -18.97 1.97 6.55
N ASN A 505 -19.76 2.86 5.96
CA ASN A 505 -20.96 3.40 6.60
C ASN A 505 -22.22 2.84 5.93
N ILE A 506 -22.92 1.92 6.62
CA ILE A 506 -24.04 1.16 6.04
C ILE A 506 -25.13 2.07 5.48
N LYS A 507 -25.65 3.02 6.28
CA LYS A 507 -26.79 3.85 5.85
C LYS A 507 -26.38 4.92 4.85
N LEU A 508 -25.30 5.65 5.11
CA LEU A 508 -24.90 6.76 4.23
C LEU A 508 -24.37 6.25 2.89
N ALA A 509 -23.62 5.15 2.86
CA ALA A 509 -23.20 4.55 1.60
C ALA A 509 -24.39 4.01 0.82
N GLU A 510 -25.38 3.40 1.48
CA GLU A 510 -26.57 2.87 0.82
C GLU A 510 -27.39 3.97 0.13
N LEU A 511 -27.51 5.16 0.74
CA LEU A 511 -28.16 6.32 0.11
C LEU A 511 -27.50 6.70 -1.22
N VAL A 512 -26.18 6.71 -1.25
CA VAL A 512 -25.39 7.03 -2.46
C VAL A 512 -25.48 5.89 -3.47
N LEU A 513 -25.18 4.67 -3.05
CA LEU A 513 -25.09 3.50 -3.92
C LEU A 513 -26.44 3.12 -4.54
N LYS A 514 -27.57 3.41 -3.88
CA LYS A 514 -28.91 3.16 -4.42
C LYS A 514 -29.18 3.93 -5.72
N GLY A 515 -28.65 5.14 -5.87
CA GLY A 515 -28.78 5.93 -7.11
C GLY A 515 -28.10 5.30 -8.33
N PHE A 516 -27.18 4.36 -8.09
CA PHE A 516 -26.48 3.65 -9.16
C PHE A 516 -27.08 2.27 -9.48
N ARG A 517 -27.85 1.68 -8.56
CA ARG A 517 -28.39 0.33 -8.73
C ARG A 517 -29.46 0.29 -9.82
N GLY A 518 -29.42 -0.75 -10.64
CA GLY A 518 -30.35 -0.92 -11.77
C GLY A 518 -29.96 -0.12 -13.03
N LYS A 519 -28.91 0.72 -12.97
CA LYS A 519 -28.30 1.28 -14.18
C LYS A 519 -27.66 0.18 -15.00
N ASP A 520 -27.93 0.19 -16.29
CA ASP A 520 -27.43 -0.79 -17.24
C ASP A 520 -25.97 -0.44 -17.62
N PRO A 521 -24.99 -1.25 -17.22
CA PRO A 521 -23.58 -0.99 -17.53
C PRO A 521 -23.30 -1.01 -19.04
N ASP A 522 -24.10 -1.71 -19.84
CA ASP A 522 -23.85 -1.89 -21.27
C ASP A 522 -24.40 -0.74 -22.12
N LYS A 523 -25.23 0.14 -21.52
CA LYS A 523 -25.73 1.38 -22.16
C LYS A 523 -24.79 2.58 -21.98
N ILE A 524 -23.75 2.44 -21.17
CA ILE A 524 -22.74 3.48 -21.00
C ILE A 524 -21.79 3.37 -22.18
N GLU A 525 -21.54 4.50 -22.85
CA GLU A 525 -20.59 4.56 -23.96
C GLU A 525 -19.26 3.90 -23.56
N HIS A 526 -18.78 2.98 -24.40
CA HIS A 526 -17.52 2.29 -24.17
C HIS A 526 -16.36 3.28 -24.34
N ASN A 527 -15.99 3.92 -23.25
CA ASN A 527 -14.85 4.83 -23.21
C ASN A 527 -13.65 4.12 -22.58
N THR A 528 -12.50 4.19 -23.25
CA THR A 528 -11.26 3.51 -22.87
C THR A 528 -10.47 4.25 -21.80
N GLY A 529 -11.09 5.13 -21.01
CA GLY A 529 -10.41 5.97 -20.01
C GLY A 529 -10.74 5.68 -18.54
N HIS A 530 -11.72 4.81 -18.26
CA HIS A 530 -12.22 4.59 -16.89
C HIS A 530 -12.89 3.22 -16.70
N PHE A 531 -13.15 2.84 -15.44
CA PHE A 531 -13.79 1.59 -15.04
C PHE A 531 -15.21 1.76 -14.47
N TYR A 532 -15.90 2.85 -14.83
CA TYR A 532 -17.24 3.12 -14.35
C TYR A 532 -18.26 1.98 -14.65
N GLN A 533 -18.20 1.37 -15.83
CA GLN A 533 -19.02 0.19 -16.16
C GLN A 533 -18.71 -1.01 -15.25
N SER A 534 -17.43 -1.24 -14.96
CA SER A 534 -16.97 -2.30 -14.06
C SER A 534 -17.50 -2.07 -12.64
N PHE A 535 -17.53 -0.81 -12.19
CA PHE A 535 -18.16 -0.42 -10.93
C PHE A 535 -19.65 -0.78 -10.90
N LEU A 536 -20.42 -0.41 -11.93
CA LEU A 536 -21.85 -0.75 -12.01
C LEU A 536 -22.09 -2.26 -12.08
N ARG A 537 -21.33 -3.01 -12.89
CA ARG A 537 -21.40 -4.48 -12.94
C ARG A 537 -21.14 -5.09 -11.58
N ARG A 538 -20.15 -4.57 -10.84
CA ARG A 538 -19.84 -5.04 -9.48
C ARG A 538 -20.97 -4.72 -8.50
N LEU A 539 -21.51 -3.50 -8.57
CA LEU A 539 -22.58 -3.04 -7.68
C LEU A 539 -23.90 -3.80 -7.90
N ASN A 540 -24.21 -4.10 -9.17
CA ASN A 540 -25.43 -4.82 -9.56
C ASN A 540 -25.28 -6.35 -9.53
N LYS A 541 -24.11 -6.88 -9.14
CA LYS A 541 -23.89 -8.33 -9.10
C LYS A 541 -24.80 -8.97 -8.07
N VAL A 542 -25.86 -9.61 -8.54
CA VAL A 542 -26.74 -10.45 -7.71
C VAL A 542 -25.90 -11.63 -7.22
N SER A 543 -25.91 -11.90 -5.92
CA SER A 543 -25.30 -13.12 -5.37
C SER A 543 -25.90 -14.34 -6.07
N ASP A 544 -25.10 -15.38 -6.33
CA ASP A 544 -25.64 -16.64 -6.88
C ASP A 544 -26.80 -17.09 -6.00
N ILE A 545 -28.01 -17.03 -6.56
CA ILE A 545 -29.27 -17.24 -5.85
C ILE A 545 -29.25 -18.61 -5.19
N ARG A 546 -28.66 -19.61 -5.86
CA ARG A 546 -28.59 -20.97 -5.35
C ARG A 546 -27.62 -21.09 -4.19
N GLU A 547 -26.39 -20.57 -4.32
CA GLU A 547 -25.40 -20.68 -3.25
C GLU A 547 -25.85 -19.93 -1.98
N SER A 548 -26.39 -18.72 -2.13
CA SER A 548 -26.95 -17.94 -1.03
C SER A 548 -28.11 -18.67 -0.36
N HIS A 549 -29.06 -19.17 -1.16
CA HIS A 549 -30.19 -19.95 -0.64
C HIS A 549 -29.71 -21.17 0.15
N LEU A 550 -28.73 -21.92 -0.37
CA LEU A 550 -28.21 -23.10 0.31
C LEU A 550 -27.42 -22.74 1.58
N ASN A 551 -26.68 -21.64 1.58
CA ASN A 551 -25.94 -21.15 2.75
C ASN A 551 -26.91 -20.74 3.88
N GLU A 552 -28.00 -20.04 3.54
CA GLU A 552 -29.04 -19.64 4.48
C GLU A 552 -29.86 -20.84 4.97
N THR A 553 -30.24 -21.73 4.06
CA THR A 553 -31.15 -22.85 4.37
C THR A 553 -30.46 -23.99 5.10
N TYR A 554 -29.23 -24.36 4.70
CA TYR A 554 -28.52 -25.55 5.19
C TYR A 554 -27.14 -25.26 5.80
N GLY A 555 -26.72 -23.99 5.81
CA GLY A 555 -25.41 -23.57 6.33
C GLY A 555 -24.33 -23.49 5.26
N THR A 556 -23.33 -22.63 5.51
CA THR A 556 -22.11 -22.51 4.70
C THR A 556 -21.26 -23.78 4.79
N PRO A 557 -20.67 -24.30 3.70
CA PRO A 557 -19.94 -25.57 3.73
C PRO A 557 -18.87 -25.67 4.84
N ARG A 558 -18.75 -26.86 5.43
CA ARG A 558 -17.74 -27.24 6.42
C ARG A 558 -16.92 -28.40 5.87
N ALA A 559 -15.61 -28.36 6.11
CA ALA A 559 -14.76 -29.53 5.94
C ALA A 559 -14.81 -30.40 7.22
N PRO A 560 -14.65 -31.73 7.11
CA PRO A 560 -14.71 -32.60 8.27
C PRO A 560 -13.54 -32.31 9.25
N LYS A 561 -13.87 -31.85 10.46
CA LYS A 561 -12.89 -31.35 11.45
C LYS A 561 -11.80 -32.32 11.90
N LYS A 562 -12.09 -33.62 11.94
CA LYS A 562 -11.07 -34.66 12.18
C LYS A 562 -11.44 -35.88 11.36
N LEU A 563 -10.56 -36.87 11.30
CA LEU A 563 -10.78 -38.13 10.58
C LEU A 563 -10.30 -39.28 11.50
N ARG A 564 -10.91 -40.46 11.37
CA ARG A 564 -10.50 -41.68 12.09
C ARG A 564 -9.68 -42.55 11.16
N LEU A 565 -8.67 -43.25 11.69
CA LEU A 565 -7.85 -44.18 10.89
C LEU A 565 -8.70 -45.30 10.24
N THR A 566 -9.79 -45.69 10.89
CA THR A 566 -10.76 -46.67 10.38
C THR A 566 -11.52 -46.21 9.14
N GLU A 567 -11.53 -44.90 8.85
CA GLU A 567 -12.21 -44.31 7.68
C GLU A 567 -11.33 -44.36 6.41
N PHE A 568 -10.11 -44.91 6.48
CA PHE A 568 -9.17 -44.97 5.36
C PHE A 568 -8.79 -46.39 4.95
N GLU A 569 -8.62 -46.57 3.65
CA GLU A 569 -8.04 -47.77 3.03
C GLU A 569 -7.05 -47.33 1.95
N GLY A 570 -5.78 -47.75 2.08
CA GLY A 570 -4.72 -47.36 1.13
C GLY A 570 -4.45 -45.85 1.04
N GLY A 571 -4.75 -45.07 2.09
CA GLY A 571 -4.61 -43.61 2.11
C GLY A 571 -5.79 -42.84 1.48
N SER A 572 -6.80 -43.54 0.97
CA SER A 572 -8.05 -42.95 0.46
C SER A 572 -9.19 -43.14 1.46
N ILE A 573 -10.17 -42.24 1.47
CA ILE A 573 -11.37 -42.43 2.28
C ILE A 573 -12.15 -43.64 1.76
N LYS A 574 -12.48 -44.55 2.67
CA LYS A 574 -13.37 -45.68 2.40
C LYS A 574 -14.78 -45.13 2.17
N LEU A 575 -15.25 -45.18 0.93
CA LEU A 575 -16.62 -44.76 0.59
C LEU A 575 -17.64 -45.76 1.14
N ASN A 576 -18.75 -45.25 1.66
CA ASN A 576 -19.83 -46.09 2.14
C ASN A 576 -20.54 -46.76 0.96
N ASN A 577 -20.53 -48.09 0.91
CA ASN A 577 -21.14 -48.87 -0.18
C ASN A 577 -22.67 -48.83 -0.17
N THR A 578 -23.30 -48.39 0.94
CA THR A 578 -24.75 -48.19 1.05
C THR A 578 -25.19 -46.76 0.71
N LEU A 579 -24.26 -45.87 0.32
CA LEU A 579 -24.56 -44.47 0.02
C LEU A 579 -25.64 -44.33 -1.06
N GLN A 580 -26.69 -43.59 -0.72
CA GLN A 580 -27.72 -43.11 -1.63
C GLN A 580 -27.65 -41.59 -1.74
N THR A 581 -27.55 -41.09 -2.97
CA THR A 581 -27.59 -39.66 -3.28
C THR A 581 -28.92 -39.31 -3.92
N TYR A 582 -29.63 -38.36 -3.31
CA TYR A 582 -30.90 -37.86 -3.79
C TYR A 582 -30.74 -36.42 -4.26
N TYR A 583 -30.77 -36.23 -5.58
CA TYR A 583 -30.83 -34.92 -6.23
C TYR A 583 -32.23 -34.32 -6.11
N GLU A 584 -33.27 -35.16 -6.21
CA GLU A 584 -34.70 -34.81 -6.16
C GLU A 584 -35.52 -35.93 -5.47
N PRO A 585 -36.76 -35.65 -5.01
CA PRO A 585 -37.66 -36.68 -4.49
C PRO A 585 -38.02 -37.73 -5.54
N ARG A 586 -37.86 -39.01 -5.22
CA ARG A 586 -38.17 -40.14 -6.14
C ARG A 586 -39.41 -40.95 -5.73
N GLY A 587 -40.03 -40.61 -4.60
CA GLY A 587 -41.10 -41.41 -3.99
C GLY A 587 -40.62 -42.66 -3.26
N ASP A 588 -39.32 -42.75 -2.99
CA ASP A 588 -38.72 -43.85 -2.21
C ASP A 588 -39.22 -43.82 -0.75
N GLN A 589 -39.32 -44.99 -0.13
CA GLN A 589 -39.52 -45.11 1.32
C GLN A 589 -38.19 -45.40 1.98
N LEU A 590 -37.80 -44.60 2.98
CA LEU A 590 -36.49 -44.70 3.62
C LEU A 590 -36.26 -46.10 4.21
N LEU A 591 -37.28 -46.69 4.83
CA LEU A 591 -37.22 -48.02 5.43
C LEU A 591 -37.18 -49.16 4.39
N THR A 592 -37.68 -48.92 3.17
CA THR A 592 -37.58 -49.91 2.08
C THR A 592 -36.20 -49.89 1.45
N VAL A 593 -35.60 -48.69 1.31
CA VAL A 593 -34.25 -48.52 0.75
C VAL A 593 -33.19 -49.07 1.70
N PHE A 594 -33.31 -48.81 3.00
CA PHE A 594 -32.37 -49.25 4.02
C PHE A 594 -32.94 -50.39 4.87
N GLN A 595 -33.12 -51.57 4.28
CA GLN A 595 -33.78 -52.72 4.93
C GLN A 595 -33.09 -53.18 6.21
N ARG A 596 -31.77 -53.12 6.29
CA ARG A 596 -31.04 -53.53 7.52
C ARG A 596 -31.30 -52.56 8.66
N PHE A 597 -31.39 -51.26 8.35
CA PHE A 597 -31.84 -50.26 9.32
C PHE A 597 -33.30 -50.48 9.73
N ALA A 598 -34.19 -50.80 8.79
CA ALA A 598 -35.59 -51.12 9.10
C ALA A 598 -35.74 -52.35 10.02
N LEU A 599 -34.91 -53.38 9.81
CA LEU A 599 -34.84 -54.58 10.65
C LEU A 599 -34.05 -54.38 11.96
N LYS A 600 -33.67 -53.14 12.31
CA LYS A 600 -32.87 -52.78 13.49
C LYS A 600 -31.50 -53.51 13.57
N GLN A 601 -30.96 -53.96 12.43
CA GLN A 601 -29.62 -54.58 12.34
C GLN A 601 -28.51 -53.53 12.29
N VAL A 602 -28.85 -52.32 11.86
CA VAL A 602 -27.99 -51.13 11.91
C VAL A 602 -28.65 -50.12 12.86
N PRO A 603 -27.91 -49.57 13.84
CA PRO A 603 -28.51 -48.72 14.87
C PRO A 603 -29.01 -47.37 14.35
N ASN A 604 -28.33 -46.81 13.34
CA ASN A 604 -28.67 -45.50 12.79
C ASN A 604 -28.20 -45.35 11.33
N LEU A 605 -28.89 -44.47 10.60
CA LEU A 605 -28.40 -43.94 9.34
C LEU A 605 -27.59 -42.67 9.59
N ILE A 606 -26.61 -42.39 8.74
CA ILE A 606 -25.92 -41.10 8.67
C ILE A 606 -26.37 -40.35 7.43
N TRP A 607 -26.50 -39.03 7.56
CA TRP A 607 -26.90 -38.18 6.46
C TRP A 607 -26.10 -36.89 6.39
N ALA A 608 -26.02 -36.30 5.20
CA ALA A 608 -25.42 -34.99 4.96
C ALA A 608 -26.10 -34.27 3.78
N ILE A 609 -26.17 -32.94 3.85
CA ILE A 609 -26.47 -32.11 2.67
C ILE A 609 -25.14 -31.77 1.99
N SER A 610 -24.99 -32.13 0.72
CA SER A 610 -23.77 -31.89 -0.07
C SER A 610 -23.52 -30.39 -0.30
N LEU A 611 -22.33 -30.05 -0.82
CA LEU A 611 -22.00 -28.69 -1.27
C LEU A 611 -23.05 -28.12 -2.24
N ASP A 612 -23.46 -28.94 -3.21
CA ASP A 612 -24.43 -28.60 -4.26
C ASP A 612 -25.88 -28.64 -3.77
N GLY A 613 -26.04 -29.07 -2.51
CA GLY A 613 -27.32 -29.16 -1.85
C GLY A 613 -28.03 -30.48 -2.09
N ASP A 614 -27.35 -31.57 -2.40
CA ASP A 614 -27.98 -32.90 -2.55
C ASP A 614 -28.12 -33.60 -1.21
N LEU A 615 -29.09 -34.50 -1.08
CA LEU A 615 -29.28 -35.27 0.15
C LEU A 615 -28.53 -36.61 0.07
N LEU A 616 -27.53 -36.79 0.94
CA LEU A 616 -26.71 -37.99 1.06
C LEU A 616 -27.15 -38.80 2.28
N ILE A 617 -27.41 -40.10 2.12
CA ILE A 617 -27.84 -40.99 3.22
C ILE A 617 -27.15 -42.33 3.08
N ALA A 618 -26.69 -42.92 4.19
CA ALA A 618 -26.13 -44.27 4.23
C ALA A 618 -26.32 -44.94 5.60
N GLU A 619 -26.12 -46.25 5.66
CA GLU A 619 -26.06 -47.02 6.91
C GLU A 619 -24.74 -46.71 7.65
N GLU A 620 -24.79 -46.44 8.97
CA GLU A 620 -23.55 -46.36 9.77
C GLU A 620 -23.10 -47.77 10.18
N HIS A 621 -22.05 -48.28 9.54
CA HIS A 621 -21.40 -49.54 9.91
C HIS A 621 -19.88 -49.49 9.69
N ASP A 622 -19.16 -50.45 10.25
CA ASP A 622 -17.71 -50.65 10.09
C ASP A 622 -16.82 -49.44 10.46
N GLY A 623 -17.30 -48.56 11.34
CA GLY A 623 -16.55 -47.38 11.77
C GLY A 623 -16.44 -46.28 10.70
N ASN A 624 -17.23 -46.36 9.62
CA ASN A 624 -17.31 -45.37 8.54
C ASN A 624 -18.27 -44.24 8.93
N GLY A 625 -17.74 -43.10 9.37
CA GLY A 625 -18.53 -41.92 9.73
C GLY A 625 -18.92 -41.05 8.53
N HIS A 626 -19.42 -39.83 8.78
CA HIS A 626 -19.84 -38.87 7.73
C HIS A 626 -18.82 -38.62 6.59
N PRO A 627 -17.48 -38.66 6.77
CA PRO A 627 -16.55 -38.52 5.65
C PRO A 627 -16.70 -39.60 4.56
N SER A 628 -17.20 -40.79 4.92
CA SER A 628 -17.43 -41.90 3.98
C SER A 628 -18.58 -41.66 3.00
N ILE A 629 -19.54 -40.79 3.35
CA ILE A 629 -20.68 -40.45 2.49
C ILE A 629 -20.45 -39.18 1.68
N THR A 630 -19.57 -38.28 2.15
CA THR A 630 -19.20 -37.07 1.39
C THR A 630 -17.94 -37.25 0.53
N GLY A 631 -17.18 -38.33 0.75
CA GLY A 631 -15.89 -38.56 0.09
C GLY A 631 -14.85 -37.49 0.46
N PHE A 632 -14.79 -37.10 1.73
CA PHE A 632 -13.97 -35.98 2.25
C PHE A 632 -14.31 -34.58 1.69
N LYS A 633 -15.35 -34.45 0.86
CA LYS A 633 -15.73 -33.15 0.32
C LYS A 633 -16.41 -32.29 1.39
N PRO A 634 -16.31 -30.95 1.30
CA PRO A 634 -17.11 -30.06 2.12
C PRO A 634 -18.60 -30.38 1.98
N ALA A 635 -19.30 -30.38 3.10
CA ALA A 635 -20.75 -30.57 3.18
C ALA A 635 -21.35 -29.49 4.08
N ARG A 636 -22.66 -29.30 4.01
CA ARG A 636 -23.37 -28.25 4.75
C ARG A 636 -23.71 -28.75 6.15
N ILE A 637 -24.96 -29.11 6.42
CA ILE A 637 -25.36 -29.75 7.67
C ILE A 637 -25.45 -31.28 7.51
N ALA A 638 -25.10 -32.00 8.56
CA ALA A 638 -25.12 -33.46 8.62
C ALA A 638 -25.61 -33.98 9.99
N GLY A 639 -25.99 -35.24 10.06
CA GLY A 639 -26.44 -35.84 11.31
C GLY A 639 -26.79 -37.32 11.19
N GLU A 640 -27.64 -37.78 12.09
CA GLU A 640 -28.07 -39.18 12.19
C GLU A 640 -29.60 -39.28 12.12
N ILE A 641 -30.09 -40.45 11.70
CA ILE A 641 -31.50 -40.86 11.79
C ILE A 641 -31.58 -42.15 12.62
N LYS A 642 -32.53 -42.19 13.56
CA LYS A 642 -32.74 -43.29 14.50
C LYS A 642 -34.20 -43.69 14.57
N HIS A 643 -34.46 -44.91 15.03
CA HIS A 643 -35.82 -45.32 15.39
C HIS A 643 -36.29 -44.57 16.64
N THR A 644 -37.60 -44.32 16.75
CA THR A 644 -38.20 -43.80 17.99
C THR A 644 -38.29 -44.88 19.06
N ASP A 645 -38.22 -44.51 20.34
CA ASP A 645 -38.44 -45.44 21.45
C ASP A 645 -39.87 -46.01 21.43
N GLU A 646 -40.02 -47.27 21.82
CA GLU A 646 -41.26 -48.05 21.69
C GLU A 646 -42.48 -47.48 22.46
N GLY A 647 -42.26 -46.48 23.32
CA GLY A 647 -43.31 -45.79 24.09
C GLY A 647 -44.01 -44.62 23.37
N PHE A 648 -43.60 -44.25 22.15
CA PHE A 648 -44.14 -43.09 21.41
C PHE A 648 -44.58 -43.49 19.99
N VAL A 649 -45.60 -44.33 19.87
CA VAL A 649 -46.19 -44.68 18.56
C VAL A 649 -47.69 -44.39 18.56
N PRO A 650 -48.15 -43.27 17.97
CA PRO A 650 -49.56 -43.06 17.67
C PRO A 650 -50.06 -44.10 16.65
N PRO A 651 -51.34 -44.53 16.69
CA PRO A 651 -51.86 -45.64 15.90
C PRO A 651 -52.21 -45.23 14.46
N ASP A 652 -51.25 -44.68 13.72
CA ASP A 652 -51.32 -44.50 12.27
C ASP A 652 -50.04 -45.06 11.64
N SER A 653 -50.18 -45.82 10.55
CA SER A 653 -49.17 -46.70 9.94
C SER A 653 -47.98 -46.00 9.26
N ARG A 654 -47.52 -44.85 9.75
CA ARG A 654 -46.26 -44.20 9.34
C ARG A 654 -45.28 -44.27 10.50
N ALA A 655 -44.22 -45.07 10.35
CA ALA A 655 -43.17 -45.17 11.35
C ALA A 655 -42.54 -43.78 11.57
N TRP A 656 -42.52 -43.35 12.82
CA TRP A 656 -41.81 -42.13 13.21
C TRP A 656 -40.33 -42.45 13.38
N LEU A 657 -39.47 -41.54 12.92
CA LEU A 657 -38.02 -41.64 13.09
C LEU A 657 -37.50 -40.38 13.79
N TYR A 658 -36.45 -40.52 14.59
CA TYR A 658 -35.70 -39.38 15.10
C TYR A 658 -34.70 -38.90 14.05
N ILE A 659 -34.59 -37.58 13.86
CA ILE A 659 -33.54 -36.93 13.10
C ILE A 659 -32.80 -35.95 14.00
N ASN A 660 -31.47 -35.89 13.88
CA ASN A 660 -30.65 -34.96 14.65
C ASN A 660 -29.55 -34.36 13.77
N SER A 661 -28.81 -33.38 14.29
CA SER A 661 -27.61 -32.81 13.68
C SER A 661 -26.31 -33.30 14.34
N LYS A 662 -26.29 -34.54 14.87
CA LYS A 662 -25.14 -35.12 15.57
C LYS A 662 -24.06 -35.49 14.55
N SER A 663 -23.30 -34.48 14.12
CA SER A 663 -22.06 -34.66 13.37
C SER A 663 -20.99 -33.76 13.95
N GLY A 664 -20.04 -34.36 14.67
CA GLY A 664 -18.84 -33.66 15.14
C GLY A 664 -17.96 -33.10 14.00
N ARG A 665 -18.22 -33.54 12.75
CA ARG A 665 -17.47 -33.18 11.55
C ARG A 665 -18.02 -31.93 10.86
N TYR A 666 -19.34 -31.90 10.65
CA TYR A 666 -19.97 -30.92 9.76
C TYR A 666 -20.98 -30.01 10.47
N SER A 667 -21.47 -30.36 11.67
CA SER A 667 -22.61 -29.65 12.30
C SER A 667 -22.29 -29.03 13.66
N SER A 668 -21.09 -29.25 14.18
CA SER A 668 -20.73 -28.89 15.56
C SER A 668 -20.38 -27.41 15.80
N ASP A 669 -20.22 -26.60 14.75
CA ASP A 669 -19.84 -25.18 14.86
C ASP A 669 -20.76 -24.18 14.17
N TYR A 670 -21.98 -24.58 13.81
CA TYR A 670 -22.98 -23.59 13.47
C TYR A 670 -23.54 -22.96 14.75
N PHE A 671 -23.73 -21.64 14.74
CA PHE A 671 -24.40 -20.93 15.83
C PHE A 671 -25.92 -21.12 15.78
N ASN A 672 -26.48 -21.45 14.61
CA ASN A 672 -27.90 -21.64 14.36
C ASN A 672 -28.25 -23.08 13.94
N THR A 673 -27.52 -24.10 14.45
CA THR A 673 -27.71 -25.51 14.07
C THR A 673 -29.16 -25.99 14.15
N LYS A 674 -29.93 -25.51 15.14
CA LYS A 674 -31.35 -25.88 15.31
C LYS A 674 -32.20 -25.47 14.11
N GLU A 675 -32.02 -24.25 13.59
CA GLU A 675 -32.74 -23.74 12.43
C GLU A 675 -32.38 -24.52 11.16
N LEU A 676 -31.08 -24.78 10.97
CA LEU A 676 -30.58 -25.56 9.83
C LEU A 676 -31.10 -27.00 9.86
N LEU A 677 -31.22 -27.60 11.05
CA LEU A 677 -31.78 -28.94 11.24
C LEU A 677 -33.28 -28.98 10.92
N GLU A 678 -34.05 -27.96 11.32
CA GLU A 678 -35.47 -27.85 10.96
C GLU A 678 -35.66 -27.77 9.44
N ASN A 679 -34.80 -27.03 8.74
CA ASN A 679 -34.83 -26.98 7.28
C ASN A 679 -34.46 -28.32 6.65
N ALA A 680 -33.44 -29.01 7.19
CA ALA A 680 -33.10 -30.36 6.75
C ALA A 680 -34.26 -31.34 6.98
N LYS A 681 -34.91 -31.32 8.14
CA LYS A 681 -36.08 -32.15 8.46
C LYS A 681 -37.21 -31.95 7.44
N LYS A 682 -37.58 -30.71 7.14
CA LYS A 682 -38.60 -30.40 6.12
C LYS A 682 -38.23 -31.02 4.78
N ARG A 683 -36.94 -31.01 4.42
CA ARG A 683 -36.46 -31.66 3.21
C ARG A 683 -36.62 -33.18 3.26
N PHE A 684 -36.30 -33.84 4.36
CA PHE A 684 -36.56 -35.27 4.52
C PHE A 684 -38.05 -35.61 4.38
N GLU A 685 -38.94 -34.81 4.96
CA GLU A 685 -40.40 -34.98 4.85
C GLU A 685 -40.94 -34.73 3.43
N LEU A 686 -40.17 -34.07 2.56
CA LEU A 686 -40.49 -33.93 1.13
C LEU A 686 -39.99 -35.12 0.30
N TYR A 687 -38.89 -35.76 0.71
CA TYR A 687 -38.25 -36.84 -0.03
C TYR A 687 -38.82 -38.21 0.32
N PHE A 688 -39.29 -38.38 1.56
CA PHE A 688 -39.73 -39.65 2.11
C PHE A 688 -41.11 -39.51 2.81
N PRO A 689 -41.99 -40.52 2.72
CA PRO A 689 -43.30 -40.49 3.37
C PRO A 689 -43.25 -40.71 4.90
N GLU A 690 -42.12 -41.20 5.43
CA GLU A 690 -41.87 -41.31 6.86
C GLU A 690 -41.92 -39.93 7.56
N ARG A 691 -42.33 -39.93 8.82
CA ARG A 691 -42.37 -38.70 9.63
C ARG A 691 -41.16 -38.63 10.54
N PHE A 692 -40.62 -37.43 10.72
CA PHE A 692 -39.41 -37.21 11.50
C PHE A 692 -39.71 -36.36 12.74
N HIS A 693 -39.15 -36.74 13.89
CA HIS A 693 -39.08 -35.90 15.08
C HIS A 693 -37.64 -35.45 15.29
N ILE A 694 -37.44 -34.18 15.66
CA ILE A 694 -36.11 -33.76 16.09
C ILE A 694 -35.83 -34.39 17.46
N GLU A 695 -34.73 -35.13 17.55
CA GLU A 695 -34.22 -35.63 18.83
C GLU A 695 -33.74 -34.41 19.64
N GLU A 696 -34.49 -34.01 20.67
CA GLU A 696 -34.09 -32.91 21.55
C GLU A 696 -32.76 -33.26 22.24
N GLN A 697 -31.76 -32.43 22.00
CA GLN A 697 -30.47 -32.57 22.68
C GLN A 697 -30.60 -31.94 24.07
N VAL A 698 -30.66 -32.76 25.11
CA VAL A 698 -30.23 -32.30 26.44
C VAL A 698 -28.71 -32.15 26.35
N PHE A 699 -28.24 -30.91 26.30
CA PHE A 699 -26.81 -30.59 26.33
C PHE A 699 -26.20 -30.83 27.70
#